data_AF-A0ABD6QF77-F1
#
_entry.id   AF-A0ABD6QF77-F1
#
_cell.length_a   1.000
_cell.length_b   1.000
_cell.length_c   1.000
_cell.angle_alpha   90.00
_cell.angle_beta   90.00
_cell.angle_gamma   90.00
#
_symmetry.space_group_name_H-M   'P 1'
#
loop_
_entity.id
_entity.type
_entity.pdbx_description
1 polymer ?
#
loop_
_entity_poly.entity_id
_entity_poly.type
_entity_poly.pdbx_seq_one_letter_code
_entity_poly.pdbx_strand_id
1 'polypeptide(L)'
;MREAVSVPEADVATAIYIASPEGDTGKSTIALGILHRLAATVPRVGVFRPITRLGEDRDYILELLLASATAGLSYDECVGVSYQQVHEDPDVAIAEIVDRFHRVVEQCDAVLIVGSDYTDVATPSELSMNARIAVNLGAPVVLAVKAADRTPAEVAHVVEVCLAELNHQHAHAAAVVANRCDPAQLDAVAQSLKPLGPPAYVLPEEPLLVAPSVAELQVAVDGTMIAGDPELLSREAMGVMVAGMTAEHCLERLTEGVAVVTPGDRSDVVLAVVSAHAAEGFPSLSCIILNGGLDLHPAIASLVEGLGLRLPIVATKYGTFETASRVAGARGRVTAKSQRKIDTALALMDKHVDVNDLIAQLSIPIPAVTTPQMFTYQLLDQARSDRKRIVLPEGTDDRILKAAGRLLQHEVAELTILGEESQIRSRAAELGVDIDAAVVLDPRTSELCDQFAEQYAELRRKKGVTVEQAREIIHDVSYFGTMLVHNEMVDGMVSGAAHTTAHTVRPAFEIIRTAPGISTVSSIFLMCLADRVLAYGDCAIVPDPTSEQLADIAISSSRTAAQFGIDPRVAMLSYSTGTSGTGADVDKVRAATELVRQREPDLLVEGPIQYDAAVEPSVAATKMPDSPVAGRATVLIFPDLNTGNNTYKAVQRSAGAIAIGPVLQGLNKPVNDLSRGALVEDIVNTVAITAIQAQGQP
;
A
#
# COMPACT_ATOMS: atom_id res chain seq x y z
N MET A 1 1.88 28.14 42.34
CA MET A 1 2.11 28.48 40.92
C MET A 1 1.94 27.19 40.15
N ARG A 2 1.04 27.17 39.15
CA ARG A 2 0.55 25.97 38.47
C ARG A 2 1.67 25.31 37.66
N GLU A 3 2.00 24.06 37.95
CA GLU A 3 2.71 23.18 37.03
C GLU A 3 1.70 22.68 35.98
N ALA A 4 2.04 22.91 34.71
CA ALA A 4 1.24 22.49 33.57
C ALA A 4 1.49 21.00 33.31
N VAL A 5 0.41 20.21 33.33
CA VAL A 5 0.39 18.79 32.99
C VAL A 5 0.37 18.66 31.47
N SER A 6 1.35 17.95 30.91
CA SER A 6 1.44 17.60 29.49
C SER A 6 0.49 16.44 29.15
N VAL A 7 -0.32 16.62 28.10
CA VAL A 7 -1.24 15.63 27.53
C VAL A 7 -0.52 14.87 26.39
N PRO A 8 -0.63 13.53 26.23
CA PRO A 8 -0.16 12.85 25.02
C PRO A 8 -1.20 12.94 23.88
N GLU A 9 -0.74 13.34 22.69
CA GLU A 9 -1.50 13.53 21.42
C GLU A 9 -1.93 12.18 20.77
N ALA A 10 -2.57 12.19 19.59
CA ALA A 10 -3.10 11.01 18.84
C ALA A 10 -2.29 10.74 17.54
N ASP A 11 -2.15 9.47 17.12
CA ASP A 11 -1.39 9.02 15.92
C ASP A 11 -2.04 9.47 14.61
N VAL A 12 -1.44 10.45 13.93
CA VAL A 12 -1.89 11.05 12.67
C VAL A 12 -1.00 10.55 11.51
N ALA A 13 -1.59 10.14 10.38
CA ALA A 13 -0.82 9.75 9.19
C ALA A 13 0.08 10.89 8.70
N THR A 14 1.26 10.56 8.19
CA THR A 14 2.22 11.57 7.75
C THR A 14 1.80 12.14 6.38
N ALA A 15 1.40 13.40 6.34
CA ALA A 15 1.00 14.08 5.12
C ALA A 15 2.09 15.03 4.63
N ILE A 16 2.40 15.02 3.33
CA ILE A 16 3.38 15.93 2.73
C ILE A 16 2.70 16.69 1.61
N TYR A 17 2.75 18.02 1.65
CA TYR A 17 2.12 18.88 0.66
C TYR A 17 3.14 19.47 -0.31
N ILE A 18 3.04 19.18 -1.61
CA ILE A 18 3.85 19.83 -2.63
C ILE A 18 3.10 21.05 -3.16
N ALA A 19 3.65 22.24 -2.94
CA ALA A 19 3.09 23.50 -3.44
C ALA A 19 4.04 24.19 -4.41
N SER A 20 3.51 25.00 -5.31
CA SER A 20 4.30 25.86 -6.20
C SER A 20 3.61 27.21 -6.40
N PRO A 21 4.38 28.30 -6.58
CA PRO A 21 3.81 29.62 -6.86
C PRO A 21 3.32 29.79 -8.31
N GLU A 22 3.78 28.92 -9.23
CA GLU A 22 3.54 29.03 -10.67
C GLU A 22 3.48 27.64 -11.33
N GLY A 23 3.00 27.59 -12.57
CA GLY A 23 3.04 26.39 -13.40
C GLY A 23 4.45 26.05 -13.89
N ASP A 24 4.59 24.90 -14.54
CA ASP A 24 5.83 24.52 -15.26
C ASP A 24 7.09 24.36 -14.37
N THR A 25 6.89 24.18 -13.07
CA THR A 25 7.94 23.95 -12.05
C THR A 25 8.45 22.50 -12.00
N GLY A 26 7.85 21.58 -12.77
CA GLY A 26 8.20 20.15 -12.72
C GLY A 26 7.75 19.45 -11.43
N LYS A 27 6.64 19.90 -10.82
CA LYS A 27 6.03 19.29 -9.62
C LYS A 27 5.83 17.78 -9.74
N SER A 28 5.43 17.28 -10.91
CA SER A 28 5.23 15.85 -11.13
C SER A 28 6.50 15.02 -10.94
N THR A 29 7.67 15.54 -11.34
CA THR A 29 8.97 14.90 -11.11
C THR A 29 9.29 14.81 -9.62
N ILE A 30 9.09 15.91 -8.89
CA ILE A 30 9.32 15.97 -7.45
C ILE A 30 8.36 15.03 -6.72
N ALA A 31 7.08 15.06 -7.11
CA ALA A 31 6.04 14.20 -6.56
C ALA A 31 6.33 12.72 -6.81
N LEU A 32 6.76 12.35 -8.02
CA LEU A 32 7.16 10.98 -8.34
C LEU A 32 8.34 10.50 -7.49
N GLY A 33 9.38 11.31 -7.33
CA GLY A 33 10.54 10.93 -6.52
C GLY A 33 10.21 10.75 -5.05
N ILE A 34 9.43 11.68 -4.47
CA ILE A 34 8.96 11.57 -3.08
C ILE A 34 8.03 10.38 -2.95
N LEU A 35 7.06 10.20 -3.85
CA LEU A 35 6.11 9.10 -3.84
C LEU A 35 6.81 7.74 -3.94
N HIS A 36 7.77 7.60 -4.87
CA HIS A 36 8.51 6.36 -5.03
C HIS A 36 9.35 6.05 -3.79
N ARG A 37 9.94 7.07 -3.15
CA ARG A 37 10.67 6.84 -1.90
C ARG A 37 9.74 6.48 -0.76
N LEU A 38 8.63 7.22 -0.60
CA LEU A 38 7.60 6.90 0.37
C LEU A 38 7.10 5.48 0.15
N ALA A 39 6.77 5.08 -1.08
CA ALA A 39 6.29 3.74 -1.41
C ALA A 39 7.34 2.64 -1.14
N ALA A 40 8.63 3.00 -1.16
CA ALA A 40 9.72 2.11 -0.77
C ALA A 40 9.94 2.03 0.76
N THR A 41 9.43 3.00 1.53
CA THR A 41 9.64 3.11 2.98
C THR A 41 8.37 2.90 3.82
N VAL A 42 7.21 3.13 3.23
CA VAL A 42 5.91 3.21 3.85
C VAL A 42 4.93 2.38 3.01
N PRO A 43 4.08 1.55 3.63
CA PRO A 43 3.33 0.57 2.88
C PRO A 43 2.12 1.09 2.11
N ARG A 44 1.27 1.88 2.76
CA ARG A 44 0.07 2.45 2.13
C ARG A 44 0.32 3.92 1.86
N VAL A 45 0.93 4.21 0.71
CA VAL A 45 1.14 5.58 0.30
C VAL A 45 0.01 6.00 -0.60
N GLY A 46 -0.81 6.92 -0.08
CA GLY A 46 -1.87 7.58 -0.82
C GLY A 46 -1.36 8.80 -1.55
N VAL A 47 -2.12 9.22 -2.55
CA VAL A 47 -1.95 10.51 -3.20
C VAL A 47 -3.26 11.27 -3.10
N PHE A 48 -3.19 12.58 -2.95
CA PHE A 48 -4.38 13.41 -2.88
C PHE A 48 -4.21 14.67 -3.73
N ARG A 49 -5.23 14.98 -4.53
CA ARG A 49 -5.30 16.17 -5.38
C ARG A 49 -6.41 17.08 -4.84
N PRO A 50 -6.08 18.11 -4.04
CA PRO A 50 -7.09 18.95 -3.39
C PRO A 50 -7.97 19.72 -4.37
N ILE A 51 -7.38 20.19 -5.47
CA ILE A 51 -8.06 20.99 -6.49
C ILE A 51 -7.78 20.37 -7.85
N THR A 52 -8.82 20.14 -8.66
CA THR A 52 -8.72 19.69 -10.05
C THR A 52 -9.13 20.78 -11.04
N ARG A 53 -8.59 20.73 -12.26
CA ARG A 53 -8.85 21.71 -13.32
C ARG A 53 -10.25 21.55 -13.91
N LEU A 54 -10.87 22.66 -14.28
CA LEU A 54 -12.14 22.66 -15.00
C LEU A 54 -11.96 22.19 -16.46
N GLY A 55 -12.77 21.23 -16.91
CA GLY A 55 -12.85 20.81 -18.32
C GLY A 55 -11.91 19.68 -18.76
N GLU A 56 -11.12 19.09 -17.86
CA GLU A 56 -10.46 17.79 -18.09
C GLU A 56 -11.31 16.68 -17.44
N ASP A 57 -11.55 15.57 -18.15
CA ASP A 57 -12.29 14.42 -17.61
C ASP A 57 -11.53 13.78 -16.43
N ARG A 58 -10.18 13.78 -16.48
CA ARG A 58 -9.27 13.31 -15.43
C ARG A 58 -7.95 14.08 -15.42
N ASP A 59 -7.41 14.33 -14.23
CA ASP A 59 -6.13 14.98 -13.98
C ASP A 59 -4.98 13.98 -14.19
N TYR A 60 -4.12 14.28 -15.17
CA TYR A 60 -3.03 13.40 -15.57
C TYR A 60 -1.93 13.23 -14.50
N ILE A 61 -1.75 14.21 -13.60
CA ILE A 61 -0.76 14.12 -12.51
C ILE A 61 -1.30 13.15 -11.47
N LEU A 62 -2.58 13.24 -11.13
CA LEU A 62 -3.19 12.29 -10.22
C LEU A 62 -3.18 10.87 -10.82
N GLU A 63 -3.51 10.69 -12.10
CA GLU A 63 -3.41 9.38 -12.76
C GLU A 63 -1.98 8.82 -12.78
N LEU A 64 -0.98 9.67 -13.06
CA LEU A 64 0.44 9.32 -13.00
C LEU A 64 0.82 8.81 -11.60
N LEU A 65 0.47 9.58 -10.57
CA LEU A 65 0.86 9.27 -9.20
C LEU A 65 0.10 8.06 -8.67
N LEU A 66 -1.19 7.89 -9.01
CA LEU A 66 -1.95 6.70 -8.65
C LEU A 66 -1.36 5.41 -9.24
N ALA A 67 -0.76 5.47 -10.43
CA ALA A 67 -0.07 4.34 -11.02
C ALA A 67 1.18 3.91 -10.22
N SER A 68 1.73 4.78 -9.38
CA SER A 68 2.88 4.53 -8.51
C SER A 68 2.54 4.51 -7.01
N ALA A 69 1.29 4.83 -6.65
CA ALA A 69 0.80 4.81 -5.28
C ALA A 69 0.47 3.38 -4.84
N THR A 70 0.66 3.10 -3.56
CA THR A 70 0.51 1.74 -3.01
C THR A 70 -0.76 1.57 -2.17
N ALA A 71 -1.47 2.66 -1.84
CA ALA A 71 -2.71 2.61 -1.07
C ALA A 71 -3.91 2.03 -1.85
N GLY A 72 -3.82 1.90 -3.17
CA GLY A 72 -4.86 1.26 -3.99
C GLY A 72 -6.19 2.03 -4.09
N LEU A 73 -6.19 3.32 -3.71
CA LEU A 73 -7.34 4.19 -3.80
C LEU A 73 -7.72 4.49 -5.26
N SER A 74 -9.01 4.64 -5.52
CA SER A 74 -9.50 5.05 -6.84
C SER A 74 -9.25 6.54 -7.10
N TYR A 75 -9.32 6.93 -8.38
CA TYR A 75 -9.19 8.32 -8.80
C TYR A 75 -10.19 9.23 -8.07
N ASP A 76 -11.46 8.83 -7.99
CA ASP A 76 -12.53 9.66 -7.42
C ASP A 76 -12.37 9.85 -5.90
N GLU A 77 -11.75 8.89 -5.21
CA GLU A 77 -11.44 8.99 -3.78
C GLU A 77 -10.31 9.98 -3.50
N CYS A 78 -9.40 10.17 -4.45
CA CYS A 78 -8.20 10.99 -4.29
C CYS A 78 -8.39 12.46 -4.74
N VAL A 79 -9.61 12.84 -5.16
CA VAL A 79 -9.95 14.18 -5.65
C VAL A 79 -10.71 14.95 -4.57
N GLY A 80 -10.23 16.16 -4.26
CA GLY A 80 -10.92 17.12 -3.41
C GLY A 80 -12.10 17.78 -4.10
N VAL A 81 -11.88 18.95 -4.69
CA VAL A 81 -12.92 19.76 -5.34
C VAL A 81 -12.43 20.32 -6.68
N SER A 82 -13.36 20.83 -7.48
CA SER A 82 -13.01 21.55 -8.71
C SER A 82 -12.55 22.99 -8.44
N TYR A 83 -11.76 23.53 -9.36
CA TYR A 83 -11.35 24.95 -9.32
C TYR A 83 -12.53 25.93 -9.26
N GLN A 84 -13.68 25.59 -9.87
CA GLN A 84 -14.88 26.43 -9.82
C GLN A 84 -15.47 26.51 -8.41
N GLN A 85 -15.56 25.38 -7.70
CA GLN A 85 -16.07 25.35 -6.32
C GLN A 85 -15.21 26.22 -5.39
N VAL A 86 -13.90 26.20 -5.59
CA VAL A 86 -12.96 27.08 -4.87
C VAL A 86 -13.21 28.56 -5.16
N HIS A 87 -13.53 28.91 -6.41
CA HIS A 87 -13.81 30.30 -6.79
C HIS A 87 -15.17 30.79 -6.28
N GLU A 88 -16.17 29.90 -6.22
CA GLU A 88 -17.52 30.21 -5.73
C GLU A 88 -17.55 30.42 -4.21
N ASP A 89 -16.96 29.50 -3.44
CA ASP A 89 -16.87 29.59 -1.99
C ASP A 89 -15.61 28.86 -1.46
N PRO A 90 -14.52 29.60 -1.21
CA PRO A 90 -13.25 29.02 -0.75
C PRO A 90 -13.35 28.27 0.58
N ASP A 91 -14.20 28.69 1.51
CA ASP A 91 -14.22 28.12 2.85
C ASP A 91 -15.03 26.80 2.87
N VAL A 92 -16.14 26.74 2.13
CA VAL A 92 -16.87 25.49 1.88
C VAL A 92 -16.01 24.49 1.11
N ALA A 93 -15.29 24.96 0.09
CA ALA A 93 -14.37 24.15 -0.68
C ALA A 93 -13.26 23.55 0.21
N ILE A 94 -12.64 24.34 1.09
CA ILE A 94 -11.63 23.83 2.05
C ILE A 94 -12.24 22.78 2.99
N ALA A 95 -13.45 23.01 3.51
CA ALA A 95 -14.10 22.03 4.39
C ALA A 95 -14.36 20.70 3.67
N GLU A 96 -14.79 20.72 2.40
CA GLU A 96 -14.97 19.51 1.59
C GLU A 96 -13.62 18.83 1.28
N ILE A 97 -12.57 19.61 0.98
CA ILE A 97 -11.21 19.09 0.79
C ILE A 97 -10.73 18.36 2.06
N VAL A 98 -10.93 18.95 3.25
CA VAL A 98 -10.55 18.34 4.54
C VAL A 98 -11.31 17.04 4.78
N ASP A 99 -12.63 17.01 4.56
CA ASP A 99 -13.44 15.81 4.74
C ASP A 99 -13.01 14.67 3.81
N ARG A 100 -12.79 14.97 2.53
CA ARG A 100 -12.30 13.97 1.56
C ARG A 100 -10.88 13.52 1.86
N PHE A 101 -10.02 14.45 2.26
CA PHE A 101 -8.65 14.14 2.64
C PHE A 101 -8.60 13.19 3.85
N HIS A 102 -9.45 13.40 4.87
CA HIS A 102 -9.51 12.48 6.01
C HIS A 102 -9.88 11.05 5.60
N ARG A 103 -10.80 10.86 4.65
CA ARG A 103 -11.13 9.53 4.10
C ARG A 103 -9.96 8.87 3.37
N VAL A 104 -9.07 9.67 2.78
CA VAL A 104 -7.83 9.20 2.14
C VAL A 104 -6.81 8.84 3.21
N VAL A 105 -6.62 9.71 4.20
CA VAL A 105 -5.71 9.51 5.34
C VAL A 105 -6.07 8.26 6.15
N GLU A 106 -7.35 7.97 6.35
CA GLU A 106 -7.80 6.75 7.03
C GLU A 106 -7.28 5.46 6.37
N GLN A 107 -7.03 5.51 5.06
CA GLN A 107 -6.63 4.36 4.25
C GLN A 107 -5.12 4.34 3.96
N CYS A 108 -4.37 5.35 4.44
CA CYS A 108 -2.96 5.57 4.09
C CYS A 108 -2.08 5.77 5.33
N ASP A 109 -0.86 5.28 5.27
CA ASP A 109 0.17 5.49 6.30
C ASP A 109 0.95 6.80 6.04
N ALA A 110 1.08 7.16 4.76
CA ALA A 110 1.54 8.47 4.33
C ALA A 110 0.69 8.95 3.14
N VAL A 111 0.43 10.25 3.07
CA VAL A 111 -0.29 10.84 1.93
C VAL A 111 0.55 11.92 1.29
N LEU A 112 0.84 11.76 0.00
CA LEU A 112 1.45 12.81 -0.80
C LEU A 112 0.34 13.67 -1.42
N ILE A 113 0.26 14.92 -0.98
CA ILE A 113 -0.71 15.89 -1.47
C ILE A 113 -0.01 16.74 -2.53
N VAL A 114 -0.60 16.86 -3.72
CA VAL A 114 -0.06 17.72 -4.78
C VAL A 114 -0.99 18.90 -5.01
N GLY A 115 -0.52 20.09 -4.67
CA GLY A 115 -1.24 21.35 -4.80
C GLY A 115 -1.44 21.81 -6.24
N SER A 116 -2.41 22.69 -6.45
CA SER A 116 -2.76 23.23 -7.76
C SER A 116 -1.73 24.22 -8.31
N ASP A 117 -1.74 24.35 -9.63
CA ASP A 117 -0.90 25.26 -10.40
C ASP A 117 -1.62 25.84 -11.62
N TYR A 118 -2.96 25.92 -11.54
CA TYR A 118 -3.84 26.18 -12.69
C TYR A 118 -3.99 27.66 -13.07
N THR A 119 -3.12 28.54 -12.61
CA THR A 119 -3.18 29.95 -12.96
C THR A 119 -2.23 30.28 -14.10
N ASP A 120 -2.81 30.62 -15.27
CA ASP A 120 -2.11 31.23 -16.41
C ASP A 120 -1.71 32.70 -16.13
N VAL A 121 -1.98 33.20 -14.92
CA VAL A 121 -1.59 34.53 -14.44
C VAL A 121 -1.03 34.37 -13.02
N ALA A 122 0.24 34.72 -12.82
CA ALA A 122 0.88 34.72 -11.50
C ALA A 122 0.16 35.71 -10.57
N THR A 123 -0.87 35.25 -9.87
CA THR A 123 -1.50 35.98 -8.78
C THR A 123 -0.92 35.46 -7.47
N PRO A 124 -0.66 36.35 -6.49
CA PRO A 124 -0.28 35.97 -5.12
C PRO A 124 -1.27 35.02 -4.43
N SER A 125 -2.46 34.80 -5.01
CA SER A 125 -3.53 33.96 -4.48
C SER A 125 -3.27 32.46 -4.58
N GLU A 126 -2.47 31.97 -5.54
CA GLU A 126 -2.35 30.51 -5.76
C GLU A 126 -1.53 29.85 -4.65
N LEU A 127 -0.34 30.39 -4.34
CA LEU A 127 0.47 29.89 -3.24
C LEU A 127 -0.24 30.08 -1.90
N SER A 128 -0.91 31.24 -1.71
CA SER A 128 -1.71 31.53 -0.53
C SER A 128 -2.82 30.48 -0.31
N MET A 129 -3.53 30.08 -1.37
CA MET A 129 -4.58 29.06 -1.29
C MET A 129 -4.01 27.66 -0.98
N ASN A 130 -2.94 27.26 -1.66
CA ASN A 130 -2.24 26.00 -1.36
C ASN A 130 -1.74 25.96 0.09
N ALA A 131 -1.22 27.08 0.60
CA ALA A 131 -0.78 27.22 1.98
C ALA A 131 -1.95 27.09 2.98
N ARG A 132 -3.08 27.76 2.71
CA ARG A 132 -4.30 27.63 3.53
C ARG A 132 -4.80 26.19 3.58
N ILE A 133 -4.79 25.47 2.45
CA ILE A 133 -5.17 24.06 2.42
C ILE A 133 -4.17 23.23 3.23
N ALA A 134 -2.86 23.36 2.98
CA ALA A 134 -1.83 22.60 3.69
C ALA A 134 -1.95 22.73 5.22
N VAL A 135 -2.23 23.94 5.73
CA VAL A 135 -2.48 24.19 7.16
C VAL A 135 -3.73 23.47 7.67
N ASN A 136 -4.84 23.52 6.93
CA ASN A 136 -6.07 22.82 7.32
C ASN A 136 -5.94 21.29 7.25
N LEU A 137 -5.02 20.77 6.42
CA LEU A 137 -4.70 19.35 6.32
C LEU A 137 -3.59 18.91 7.29
N GLY A 138 -2.98 19.85 8.04
CA GLY A 138 -1.88 19.55 8.97
C GLY A 138 -0.60 19.07 8.28
N ALA A 139 -0.38 19.43 7.01
CA ALA A 139 0.70 18.89 6.19
C ALA A 139 1.87 19.89 6.01
N PRO A 140 3.13 19.52 6.35
CA PRO A 140 4.31 20.28 5.95
C PRO A 140 4.41 20.47 4.43
N VAL A 141 4.93 21.63 4.02
CA VAL A 141 5.02 22.03 2.61
C VAL A 141 6.42 21.81 2.05
N VAL A 142 6.52 21.06 0.95
CA VAL A 142 7.66 21.04 0.03
C VAL A 142 7.40 22.05 -1.08
N LEU A 143 8.15 23.15 -1.09
CA LEU A 143 7.98 24.24 -2.05
C LEU A 143 8.78 23.97 -3.34
N ALA A 144 8.09 23.78 -4.46
CA ALA A 144 8.68 23.61 -5.78
C ALA A 144 8.77 24.95 -6.53
N VAL A 145 9.97 25.34 -6.97
CA VAL A 145 10.23 26.61 -7.68
C VAL A 145 10.92 26.34 -9.02
N LYS A 146 10.51 27.05 -10.08
CA LYS A 146 11.14 26.99 -11.39
C LYS A 146 12.46 27.76 -11.38
N ALA A 147 13.55 27.10 -11.75
CA ALA A 147 14.88 27.71 -11.94
C ALA A 147 15.23 27.94 -13.43
N ALA A 148 14.46 27.37 -14.36
CA ALA A 148 14.67 27.56 -15.79
C ALA A 148 14.59 29.05 -16.16
N ASP A 149 15.51 29.47 -17.03
CA ASP A 149 15.66 30.85 -17.50
C ASP A 149 15.91 31.90 -16.40
N ARG A 150 16.42 31.49 -15.22
CA ARG A 150 16.70 32.38 -14.08
C ARG A 150 18.14 32.28 -13.60
N THR A 151 18.69 33.40 -13.15
CA THR A 151 19.98 33.45 -12.46
C THR A 151 19.86 32.96 -11.02
N PRO A 152 20.96 32.53 -10.37
CA PRO A 152 20.94 32.10 -8.97
C PRO A 152 20.35 33.11 -7.98
N ALA A 153 20.52 34.41 -8.23
CA ALA A 153 19.97 35.47 -7.40
C ALA A 153 18.45 35.61 -7.58
N GLU A 154 17.96 35.49 -8.81
CA GLU A 154 16.52 35.53 -9.09
C GLU A 154 15.80 34.32 -8.49
N VAL A 155 16.38 33.12 -8.55
CA VAL A 155 15.81 31.92 -7.91
C VAL A 155 15.71 32.12 -6.40
N ALA A 156 16.76 32.62 -5.74
CA ALA A 156 16.75 32.89 -4.31
C ALA A 156 15.70 33.94 -3.92
N HIS A 157 15.55 35.00 -4.72
CA HIS A 157 14.54 36.02 -4.47
C HIS A 157 13.11 35.47 -4.56
N VAL A 158 12.83 34.63 -5.56
CA VAL A 158 11.52 33.97 -5.69
C VAL A 158 11.23 33.07 -4.49
N VAL A 159 12.22 32.29 -4.04
CA VAL A 159 12.07 31.43 -2.86
C VAL A 159 11.80 32.26 -1.60
N GLU A 160 12.53 33.36 -1.39
CA GLU A 160 12.33 34.26 -0.25
C GLU A 160 10.89 34.81 -0.19
N VAL A 161 10.36 35.28 -1.33
CA VAL A 161 8.97 35.76 -1.43
C VAL A 161 7.97 34.66 -1.12
N CYS A 162 8.19 33.44 -1.63
CA CYS A 162 7.30 32.31 -1.39
C CYS A 162 7.32 31.85 0.07
N LEU A 163 8.48 31.81 0.71
CA LEU A 163 8.61 31.49 2.13
C LEU A 163 7.92 32.53 3.02
N ALA A 164 7.99 33.81 2.65
CA ALA A 164 7.26 34.87 3.35
C ALA A 164 5.74 34.68 3.26
N GLU A 165 5.21 34.29 2.09
CA GLU A 165 3.78 34.00 1.93
C GLU A 165 3.35 32.75 2.71
N LEU A 166 4.13 31.66 2.68
CA LEU A 166 3.85 30.45 3.47
C LEU A 166 3.78 30.78 4.96
N ASN A 167 4.76 31.54 5.46
CA ASN A 167 4.77 32.01 6.85
C ASN A 167 3.58 32.92 7.18
N HIS A 168 3.15 33.77 6.25
CA HIS A 168 1.98 34.63 6.42
C HIS A 168 0.68 33.82 6.61
N GLN A 169 0.57 32.69 5.92
CA GLN A 169 -0.56 31.75 6.06
C GLN A 169 -0.36 30.73 7.20
N HIS A 170 0.73 30.84 7.98
CA HIS A 170 1.13 29.88 9.02
C HIS A 170 1.43 28.46 8.51
N ALA A 171 1.73 28.30 7.21
CA ALA A 171 2.15 27.03 6.63
C ALA A 171 3.64 26.76 6.93
N HIS A 172 3.97 25.55 7.36
CA HIS A 172 5.34 25.15 7.62
C HIS A 172 6.04 24.72 6.32
N ALA A 173 7.00 25.51 5.86
CA ALA A 173 7.88 25.13 4.74
C ALA A 173 8.98 24.18 5.24
N ALA A 174 8.84 22.89 4.93
CA ALA A 174 9.79 21.87 5.37
C ALA A 174 11.02 21.77 4.44
N ALA A 175 10.84 21.99 3.14
CA ALA A 175 11.93 21.99 2.18
C ALA A 175 11.62 22.82 0.93
N VAL A 176 12.66 23.19 0.19
CA VAL A 176 12.59 23.86 -1.10
C VAL A 176 13.25 23.01 -2.17
N VAL A 177 12.59 22.85 -3.32
CA VAL A 177 13.17 22.19 -4.49
C VAL A 177 13.16 23.16 -5.66
N ALA A 178 14.34 23.65 -6.03
CA ALA A 178 14.55 24.47 -7.22
C ALA A 178 14.79 23.56 -8.42
N ASN A 179 13.83 23.48 -9.33
CA ASN A 179 13.83 22.51 -10.42
C ASN A 179 14.04 23.16 -11.78
N ARG A 180 14.54 22.37 -12.74
CA ARG A 180 14.91 22.80 -14.10
C ARG A 180 16.00 23.86 -14.12
N CYS A 181 16.98 23.72 -13.24
CA CYS A 181 18.15 24.58 -13.24
C CYS A 181 19.02 24.29 -14.47
N ASP A 182 19.64 25.31 -15.06
CA ASP A 182 20.73 25.10 -16.02
C ASP A 182 21.79 24.18 -15.36
N PRO A 183 22.14 23.04 -15.99
CA PRO A 183 23.15 22.13 -15.46
C PRO A 183 24.49 22.81 -15.14
N ALA A 184 24.83 23.91 -15.82
CA ALA A 184 26.04 24.68 -15.54
C ALA A 184 25.97 25.55 -14.28
N GLN A 185 24.76 25.77 -13.71
CA GLN A 185 24.53 26.68 -12.60
C GLN A 185 24.08 26.00 -11.29
N LEU A 186 24.01 24.67 -11.25
CA LEU A 186 23.51 23.90 -10.09
C LEU A 186 24.14 24.33 -8.76
N ASP A 187 25.47 24.38 -8.69
CA ASP A 187 26.18 24.74 -7.46
C ASP A 187 25.93 26.18 -7.03
N ALA A 188 25.82 27.10 -8.00
CA ALA A 188 25.59 28.51 -7.73
C ALA A 188 24.18 28.75 -7.17
N VAL A 189 23.17 28.06 -7.72
CA VAL A 189 21.79 28.08 -7.20
C VAL A 189 21.74 27.43 -5.81
N ALA A 190 22.38 26.28 -5.60
CA ALA A 190 22.40 25.63 -4.29
C ALA A 190 23.03 26.54 -3.22
N GLN A 191 24.09 27.26 -3.56
CA GLN A 191 24.73 28.21 -2.64
C GLN A 191 23.84 29.43 -2.33
N SER A 192 23.05 29.93 -3.29
CA SER A 192 22.17 31.09 -3.06
C SER A 192 20.96 30.75 -2.18
N LEU A 193 20.55 29.48 -2.12
CA LEU A 193 19.41 29.02 -1.32
C LEU A 193 19.76 28.67 0.13
N LYS A 194 21.00 28.28 0.43
CA LYS A 194 21.47 27.95 1.79
C LYS A 194 21.09 28.94 2.91
N PRO A 195 21.16 30.27 2.73
CA PRO A 195 20.85 31.21 3.81
C PRO A 195 19.34 31.37 4.11
N LEU A 196 18.44 30.77 3.31
CA LEU A 196 17.00 31.04 3.39
C LEU A 196 16.25 30.23 4.47
N GLY A 197 16.93 29.30 5.16
CA GLY A 197 16.40 28.58 6.32
C GLY A 197 16.10 27.11 6.03
N PRO A 198 15.04 26.78 5.26
CA PRO A 198 14.72 25.40 4.94
C PRO A 198 15.81 24.71 4.10
N PRO A 199 15.96 23.39 4.23
CA PRO A 199 16.74 22.56 3.32
C PRO A 199 16.34 22.82 1.87
N ALA A 200 17.34 23.01 1.01
CA ALA A 200 17.15 23.32 -0.40
C ALA A 200 17.85 22.30 -1.29
N TYR A 201 17.12 21.77 -2.27
CA TYR A 201 17.60 20.83 -3.27
C TYR A 201 17.49 21.46 -4.65
N VAL A 202 18.45 21.16 -5.53
CA VAL A 202 18.50 21.73 -6.89
C VAL A 202 18.54 20.61 -7.92
N LEU A 203 17.58 20.65 -8.84
CA LEU A 203 17.41 19.65 -9.89
C LEU A 203 17.74 20.28 -11.26
N PRO A 204 18.58 19.62 -12.10
CA PRO A 204 18.88 20.14 -13.43
C PRO A 204 17.68 20.05 -14.38
N GLU A 205 17.71 20.85 -15.44
CA GLU A 205 16.81 20.69 -16.57
C GLU A 205 17.17 19.42 -17.36
N GLU A 206 16.17 18.56 -17.55
CA GLU A 206 16.27 17.33 -18.33
C GLU A 206 15.32 17.40 -19.54
N PRO A 207 15.84 17.61 -20.76
CA PRO A 207 15.03 17.84 -21.95
C PRO A 207 13.99 16.75 -22.23
N LEU A 208 14.29 15.49 -21.90
CA LEU A 208 13.38 14.37 -22.14
C LEU A 208 12.05 14.51 -21.38
N LEU A 209 12.07 15.10 -20.17
CA LEU A 209 10.87 15.21 -19.33
C LEU A 209 9.80 16.13 -19.94
N VAL A 210 10.21 17.11 -20.75
CA VAL A 210 9.33 18.08 -21.42
C VAL A 210 9.11 17.80 -22.91
N ALA A 211 9.87 16.84 -23.48
CA ALA A 211 9.79 16.45 -24.89
C ALA A 211 8.43 15.80 -25.22
N PRO A 212 7.67 16.29 -26.21
CA PRO A 212 6.40 15.68 -26.61
C PRO A 212 6.62 14.34 -27.31
N SER A 213 5.72 13.39 -27.10
CA SER A 213 5.60 12.18 -27.90
C SER A 213 5.10 12.49 -29.31
N VAL A 214 5.36 11.61 -30.27
CA VAL A 214 4.82 11.73 -31.63
C VAL A 214 3.28 11.76 -31.62
N ALA A 215 2.64 11.02 -30.71
CA ALA A 215 1.19 11.07 -30.51
C ALA A 215 0.71 12.46 -30.06
N GLU A 216 1.38 13.09 -29.09
CA GLU A 216 1.07 14.45 -28.64
C GLU A 216 1.31 15.47 -29.77
N LEU A 217 2.37 15.30 -30.57
CA LEU A 217 2.60 16.12 -31.75
C LEU A 217 1.50 15.96 -32.79
N GLN A 218 1.07 14.71 -33.06
CA GLN A 218 -0.02 14.41 -33.98
C GLN A 218 -1.30 15.10 -33.54
N VAL A 219 -1.65 15.04 -32.25
CA VAL A 219 -2.82 15.76 -31.70
C VAL A 219 -2.65 17.27 -31.82
N ALA A 220 -1.48 17.82 -31.48
CA ALA A 220 -1.22 19.25 -31.53
C ALA A 220 -1.39 19.85 -32.94
N VAL A 221 -1.09 19.07 -33.97
CA VAL A 221 -1.23 19.47 -35.38
C VAL A 221 -2.52 19.00 -36.04
N ASP A 222 -3.48 18.44 -35.29
CA ASP A 222 -4.69 17.80 -35.86
C ASP A 222 -4.35 16.85 -37.02
N GLY A 223 -3.32 16.04 -36.82
CA GLY A 223 -2.70 15.22 -37.85
C GLY A 223 -3.24 13.79 -37.90
N THR A 224 -3.07 13.16 -39.06
CA THR A 224 -3.41 11.76 -39.31
C THR A 224 -2.16 11.00 -39.72
N MET A 225 -1.88 9.87 -39.08
CA MET A 225 -0.79 8.99 -39.51
C MET A 225 -1.14 8.35 -40.85
N ILE A 226 -0.30 8.56 -41.87
CA ILE A 226 -0.51 8.03 -43.23
C ILE A 226 0.42 6.85 -43.56
N ALA A 227 1.52 6.70 -42.83
CA ALA A 227 2.48 5.61 -42.99
C ALA A 227 3.28 5.40 -41.70
N GLY A 228 3.90 4.23 -41.56
CA GLY A 228 4.72 3.84 -40.41
C GLY A 228 4.02 2.92 -39.42
N ASP A 229 4.64 2.72 -38.27
CA ASP A 229 4.20 1.83 -37.21
C ASP A 229 3.50 2.63 -36.09
N PRO A 230 2.23 2.35 -35.77
CA PRO A 230 1.51 3.01 -34.69
C PRO A 230 2.17 2.85 -33.31
N GLU A 231 2.94 1.78 -33.07
CA GLU A 231 3.63 1.57 -31.78
C GLU A 231 4.68 2.66 -31.50
N LEU A 232 5.27 3.23 -32.56
CA LEU A 232 6.27 4.28 -32.47
C LEU A 232 5.69 5.68 -32.21
N LEU A 233 4.35 5.82 -32.18
CA LEU A 233 3.72 7.09 -31.77
C LEU A 233 4.03 7.46 -30.31
N SER A 234 4.42 6.49 -29.49
CA SER A 234 4.83 6.70 -28.09
C SER A 234 6.22 7.33 -27.94
N ARG A 235 7.05 7.32 -28.99
CA ARG A 235 8.44 7.83 -28.96
C ARG A 235 8.47 9.35 -28.77
N GLU A 236 9.38 9.86 -27.95
CA GLU A 236 9.58 11.30 -27.74
C GLU A 236 10.35 11.97 -28.88
N ALA A 237 9.91 13.18 -29.24
CA ALA A 237 10.62 14.09 -30.11
C ALA A 237 11.54 15.00 -29.29
N MET A 238 12.84 14.70 -29.31
CA MET A 238 13.86 15.44 -28.55
C MET A 238 14.13 16.85 -29.10
N GLY A 239 13.65 17.11 -30.31
CA GLY A 239 13.74 18.38 -30.98
C GLY A 239 12.87 18.37 -32.24
N VAL A 240 12.71 19.55 -32.84
CA VAL A 240 11.88 19.73 -34.02
C VAL A 240 12.71 20.48 -35.06
N MET A 241 12.79 19.93 -36.26
CA MET A 241 13.43 20.56 -37.39
C MET A 241 12.40 20.87 -38.47
N VAL A 242 12.29 22.13 -38.87
CA VAL A 242 11.50 22.52 -40.03
C VAL A 242 12.38 22.44 -41.29
N ALA A 243 12.15 21.43 -42.11
CA ALA A 243 12.94 21.12 -43.30
C ALA A 243 12.52 21.96 -44.52
N GLY A 244 12.80 23.27 -44.46
CA GLY A 244 12.58 24.18 -45.60
C GLY A 244 13.71 24.18 -46.64
N MET A 245 14.90 23.71 -46.26
CA MET A 245 16.13 23.77 -47.08
C MET A 245 16.17 22.63 -48.12
N THR A 246 17.24 22.57 -48.93
CA THR A 246 17.52 21.42 -49.80
C THR A 246 17.90 20.18 -48.98
N ALA A 247 17.76 18.99 -49.58
CA ALA A 247 17.95 17.72 -48.89
C ALA A 247 19.31 17.61 -48.20
N GLU A 248 20.41 18.02 -48.85
CA GLU A 248 21.76 17.95 -48.29
C GLU A 248 21.90 18.74 -46.97
N HIS A 249 21.33 19.94 -46.90
CA HIS A 249 21.39 20.78 -45.71
C HIS A 249 20.46 20.32 -44.59
N CYS A 250 19.36 19.66 -44.93
CA CYS A 250 18.52 18.97 -43.97
C CYS A 250 19.27 17.81 -43.31
N LEU A 251 19.99 17.00 -44.10
CA LEU A 251 20.76 15.85 -43.62
C LEU A 251 21.87 16.24 -42.63
N GLU A 252 22.57 17.35 -42.88
CA GLU A 252 23.63 17.89 -41.99
C GLU A 252 23.13 18.30 -40.59
N ARG A 253 21.82 18.51 -40.43
CA ARG A 253 21.19 19.07 -39.23
C ARG A 253 20.31 18.08 -38.48
N LEU A 254 20.22 16.85 -38.98
CA LEU A 254 19.51 15.79 -38.26
C LEU A 254 20.23 15.51 -36.94
N THR A 255 19.43 15.37 -35.89
CA THR A 255 19.89 14.93 -34.56
C THR A 255 19.05 13.75 -34.11
N GLU A 256 19.55 12.99 -33.14
CA GLU A 256 18.85 11.82 -32.62
C GLU A 256 17.48 12.21 -32.05
N GLY A 257 16.43 11.45 -32.42
CA GLY A 257 15.06 11.67 -31.96
C GLY A 257 14.39 12.95 -32.47
N VAL A 258 14.91 13.61 -33.50
CA VAL A 258 14.29 14.82 -34.06
C VAL A 258 13.01 14.48 -34.83
N ALA A 259 11.96 15.30 -34.65
CA ALA A 259 10.78 15.31 -35.49
C ALA A 259 11.00 16.28 -36.67
N VAL A 260 10.77 15.81 -37.89
CA VAL A 260 11.00 16.60 -39.10
C VAL A 260 9.69 17.09 -39.68
N VAL A 261 9.50 18.41 -39.77
CA VAL A 261 8.34 19.04 -40.42
C VAL A 261 8.72 19.41 -41.85
N THR A 262 8.01 18.90 -42.85
CA THR A 262 8.28 19.20 -44.27
C THR A 262 6.99 19.23 -45.11
N PRO A 263 6.88 20.08 -46.15
CA PRO A 263 5.72 20.05 -47.02
C PRO A 263 5.57 18.72 -47.77
N GLY A 264 4.33 18.26 -47.98
CA GLY A 264 4.05 16.99 -48.67
C GLY A 264 4.55 16.92 -50.12
N ASP A 265 4.73 18.06 -50.78
CA ASP A 265 5.26 18.18 -52.14
C ASP A 265 6.81 18.19 -52.20
N ARG A 266 7.51 18.29 -51.06
CA ARG A 266 8.98 18.17 -50.96
C ARG A 266 9.42 16.71 -50.97
N SER A 267 9.12 16.04 -52.07
CA SER A 267 9.43 14.61 -52.29
C SER A 267 10.92 14.30 -52.14
N ASP A 268 11.79 15.22 -52.54
CA ASP A 268 13.25 15.14 -52.37
C ASP A 268 13.66 15.05 -50.90
N VAL A 269 13.08 15.92 -50.06
CA VAL A 269 13.37 15.98 -48.61
C VAL A 269 12.80 14.76 -47.91
N VAL A 270 11.56 14.38 -48.21
CA VAL A 270 10.92 13.19 -47.61
C VAL A 270 11.77 11.95 -47.88
N LEU A 271 12.17 11.71 -49.13
CA LEU A 271 13.02 10.57 -49.47
C LEU A 271 14.39 10.61 -48.79
N ALA A 272 15.03 11.78 -48.74
CA ALA A 272 16.33 11.93 -48.08
C ALA A 272 16.24 11.65 -46.58
N VAL A 273 15.25 12.19 -45.90
CA VAL A 273 15.02 12.04 -44.45
C VAL A 273 14.64 10.60 -44.10
N VAL A 274 13.76 9.98 -44.88
CA VAL A 274 13.39 8.56 -44.73
C VAL A 274 14.60 7.64 -44.97
N SER A 275 15.41 7.95 -45.98
CA SER A 275 16.63 7.18 -46.27
C SER A 275 17.69 7.35 -45.17
N ALA A 276 17.83 8.55 -44.62
CA ALA A 276 18.72 8.83 -43.50
C ALA A 276 18.32 8.06 -42.25
N HIS A 277 17.02 8.01 -41.93
CA HIS A 277 16.52 7.19 -40.82
C HIS A 277 16.89 5.70 -40.95
N ALA A 278 16.98 5.18 -42.17
CA ALA A 278 17.33 3.79 -42.46
C ALA A 278 18.84 3.53 -42.58
N ALA A 279 19.65 4.57 -42.76
CA ALA A 279 21.07 4.44 -43.07
C ALA A 279 21.93 4.32 -41.82
N GLU A 280 22.92 3.42 -41.85
CA GLU A 280 23.92 3.30 -40.79
C GLU A 280 24.77 4.59 -40.71
N GLY A 281 24.99 5.09 -39.49
CA GLY A 281 25.75 6.33 -39.24
C GLY A 281 24.92 7.62 -39.30
N PHE A 282 23.61 7.54 -39.58
CA PHE A 282 22.68 8.66 -39.48
C PHE A 282 21.80 8.57 -38.21
N PRO A 283 21.29 9.71 -37.70
CA PRO A 283 20.42 9.71 -36.52
C PRO A 283 19.07 9.03 -36.77
N SER A 284 18.52 8.38 -35.74
CA SER A 284 17.17 7.82 -35.79
C SER A 284 16.13 8.88 -35.42
N LEU A 285 15.26 9.18 -36.38
CA LEU A 285 14.19 10.17 -36.24
C LEU A 285 12.99 9.66 -35.41
N SER A 286 12.25 10.57 -34.80
CA SER A 286 11.01 10.25 -34.08
C SER A 286 9.81 10.14 -35.03
N CYS A 287 9.63 11.12 -35.91
CA CYS A 287 8.59 11.12 -36.94
C CYS A 287 8.88 12.13 -38.06
N ILE A 288 8.06 12.04 -39.12
CA ILE A 288 7.93 13.09 -40.14
C ILE A 288 6.52 13.66 -40.07
N ILE A 289 6.40 14.98 -40.04
CA ILE A 289 5.13 15.70 -40.10
C ILE A 289 5.03 16.38 -41.47
N LEU A 290 4.16 15.86 -42.33
CA LEU A 290 3.83 16.45 -43.62
C LEU A 290 2.82 17.57 -43.44
N ASN A 291 3.19 18.76 -43.85
CA ASN A 291 2.35 19.95 -43.70
C ASN A 291 1.91 20.52 -45.05
N GLY A 292 0.95 21.44 -45.02
CA GLY A 292 0.38 22.11 -46.18
C GLY A 292 -0.88 21.45 -46.75
N GLY A 293 -1.40 20.38 -46.13
CA GLY A 293 -2.58 19.65 -46.62
C GLY A 293 -2.36 18.97 -47.97
N LEU A 294 -1.11 18.67 -48.32
CA LEU A 294 -0.72 18.02 -49.56
C LEU A 294 -0.35 16.57 -49.28
N ASP A 295 -0.94 15.65 -50.04
CA ASP A 295 -0.55 14.24 -50.03
C ASP A 295 0.81 14.04 -50.70
N LEU A 296 1.50 12.96 -50.31
CA LEU A 296 2.68 12.51 -51.05
C LEU A 296 2.29 12.17 -52.50
N HIS A 297 3.18 12.51 -53.44
CA HIS A 297 3.00 12.05 -54.81
C HIS A 297 2.88 10.51 -54.85
N PRO A 298 1.95 9.90 -55.63
CA PRO A 298 1.68 8.46 -55.56
C PRO A 298 2.91 7.57 -55.72
N ALA A 299 3.83 7.93 -56.63
CA ALA A 299 5.09 7.19 -56.80
C ALA A 299 6.01 7.24 -55.57
N ILE A 300 5.98 8.36 -54.83
CA ILE A 300 6.76 8.54 -53.59
C ILE A 300 6.09 7.77 -52.46
N ALA A 301 4.76 7.82 -52.37
CA ALA A 301 4.00 7.02 -51.41
C ALA A 301 4.28 5.51 -51.58
N SER A 302 4.24 4.99 -52.81
CA SER A 302 4.58 3.59 -53.10
C SER A 302 6.04 3.26 -52.78
N LEU A 303 6.96 4.21 -52.92
CA LEU A 303 8.37 4.01 -52.57
C LEU A 303 8.55 3.97 -51.05
N VAL A 304 7.93 4.90 -50.31
CA VAL A 304 7.93 4.91 -48.84
C VAL A 304 7.32 3.63 -48.28
N GLU A 305 6.19 3.17 -48.84
CA GLU A 305 5.56 1.90 -48.48
C GLU A 305 6.47 0.71 -48.81
N GLY A 306 7.06 0.68 -50.00
CA GLY A 306 7.98 -0.37 -50.45
C GLY A 306 9.27 -0.48 -49.64
N LEU A 307 9.72 0.61 -49.00
CA LEU A 307 10.85 0.59 -48.07
C LEU A 307 10.53 -0.14 -46.76
N GLY A 308 9.25 -0.33 -46.42
CA GLY A 308 8.83 -1.08 -45.23
C GLY A 308 9.31 -0.48 -43.91
N LEU A 309 9.56 0.84 -43.88
CA LEU A 309 10.09 1.52 -42.70
C LEU A 309 8.99 1.76 -41.68
N ARG A 310 9.35 1.59 -40.40
CA ARG A 310 8.42 1.78 -39.28
C ARG A 310 8.24 3.25 -38.89
N LEU A 311 9.04 4.17 -39.42
CA LEU A 311 9.00 5.60 -39.07
C LEU A 311 7.60 6.20 -39.28
N PRO A 312 6.95 6.74 -38.24
CA PRO A 312 5.65 7.39 -38.38
C PRO A 312 5.71 8.63 -39.29
N ILE A 313 4.78 8.70 -40.23
CA ILE A 313 4.55 9.87 -41.09
C ILE A 313 3.14 10.38 -40.81
N VAL A 314 3.06 11.61 -40.31
CA VAL A 314 1.81 12.28 -39.92
C VAL A 314 1.50 13.40 -40.90
N ALA A 315 0.33 13.39 -41.52
CA ALA A 315 -0.12 14.47 -42.40
C ALA A 315 -1.01 15.46 -41.64
N THR A 316 -0.83 16.76 -41.86
CA THR A 316 -1.67 17.83 -41.33
C THR A 316 -2.11 18.82 -42.41
N LYS A 317 -3.30 19.39 -42.23
CA LYS A 317 -3.87 20.44 -43.07
C LYS A 317 -3.20 21.81 -42.90
N TYR A 318 -2.43 22.01 -41.82
CA TYR A 318 -1.85 23.31 -41.48
C TYR A 318 -0.63 23.66 -42.33
N GLY A 319 -0.41 24.95 -42.59
CA GLY A 319 0.79 25.46 -43.27
C GLY A 319 2.02 25.52 -42.36
N THR A 320 3.21 25.74 -42.92
CA THR A 320 4.51 25.60 -42.22
C THR A 320 4.63 26.37 -40.93
N PHE A 321 4.28 27.65 -40.91
CA PHE A 321 4.39 28.47 -39.71
C PHE A 321 3.44 28.01 -38.60
N GLU A 322 2.20 27.67 -38.96
CA GLU A 322 1.21 27.20 -37.99
C GLU A 322 1.59 25.82 -37.44
N THR A 323 2.00 24.88 -38.29
CA THR A 323 2.50 23.56 -37.86
C THR A 323 3.70 23.71 -36.93
N ALA A 324 4.70 24.52 -37.29
CA ALA A 324 5.88 24.74 -36.47
C ALA A 324 5.53 25.38 -35.11
N SER A 325 4.61 26.34 -35.08
CA SER A 325 4.17 27.00 -33.84
C SER A 325 3.41 26.03 -32.92
N ARG A 326 2.53 25.19 -33.48
CA ARG A 326 1.79 24.16 -32.73
C ARG A 326 2.72 23.09 -32.17
N VAL A 327 3.69 22.64 -32.97
CA VAL A 327 4.69 21.66 -32.56
C VAL A 327 5.65 22.24 -31.51
N ALA A 328 6.07 23.51 -31.64
CA ALA A 328 6.91 24.17 -30.64
C ALA A 328 6.16 24.46 -29.33
N GLY A 329 4.86 24.72 -29.41
CA GLY A 329 3.97 24.84 -28.24
C GLY A 329 3.54 23.50 -27.65
N ALA A 330 3.70 22.40 -28.37
CA ALA A 330 3.42 21.07 -27.88
C ALA A 330 4.43 20.72 -26.79
N ARG A 331 3.92 20.44 -25.59
CA ARG A 331 4.73 20.03 -24.44
C ARG A 331 4.37 18.61 -24.09
N GLY A 332 5.39 17.79 -23.91
CA GLY A 332 5.18 16.44 -23.43
C GLY A 332 4.89 16.46 -21.94
N ARG A 333 3.79 15.82 -21.54
CA ARG A 333 3.49 15.61 -20.12
C ARG A 333 4.19 14.33 -19.65
N VAL A 334 4.52 14.26 -18.36
CA VAL A 334 4.86 12.97 -17.72
C VAL A 334 3.53 12.32 -17.36
N THR A 335 3.19 11.23 -18.03
CA THR A 335 1.94 10.49 -17.82
C THR A 335 2.25 9.06 -17.39
N ALA A 336 1.26 8.35 -16.84
CA ALA A 336 1.40 6.94 -16.46
C ALA A 336 1.88 6.03 -17.61
N LYS A 337 1.73 6.46 -18.87
CA LYS A 337 2.13 5.71 -20.07
C LYS A 337 3.55 6.04 -20.55
N SER A 338 4.22 7.01 -19.94
CA SER A 338 5.52 7.55 -20.39
C SER A 338 6.67 6.96 -19.57
N GLN A 339 6.87 5.64 -19.60
CA GLN A 339 7.83 4.93 -18.74
C GLN A 339 9.24 5.54 -18.78
N ARG A 340 9.74 5.88 -19.97
CA ARG A 340 11.07 6.47 -20.15
C ARG A 340 11.23 7.80 -19.41
N LYS A 341 10.18 8.62 -19.36
CA LYS A 341 10.16 9.87 -18.58
C LYS A 341 10.08 9.61 -17.09
N ILE A 342 9.31 8.60 -16.67
CA ILE A 342 9.21 8.20 -15.26
C ILE A 342 10.59 7.77 -14.75
N ASP A 343 11.26 6.84 -15.43
CA ASP A 343 12.59 6.34 -15.06
C ASP A 343 13.61 7.48 -14.98
N THR A 344 13.54 8.43 -15.93
CA THR A 344 14.42 9.60 -15.96
C THR A 344 14.14 10.54 -14.78
N ALA A 345 12.87 10.78 -14.44
CA ALA A 345 12.48 11.62 -13.31
C ALA A 345 12.96 11.01 -11.97
N LEU A 346 12.81 9.70 -11.81
CA LEU A 346 13.26 8.97 -10.62
C LEU A 346 14.79 9.02 -10.48
N ALA A 347 15.53 8.72 -11.55
CA ALA A 347 16.99 8.79 -11.55
C ALA A 347 17.51 10.21 -11.24
N LEU A 348 16.80 11.24 -11.69
CA LEU A 348 17.15 12.62 -11.44
C LEU A 348 16.93 13.01 -9.98
N MET A 349 15.85 12.53 -9.35
CA MET A 349 15.56 12.68 -7.93
C MET A 349 16.59 11.95 -7.06
N ASP A 350 16.86 10.67 -7.33
CA ASP A 350 17.83 9.87 -6.58
C ASP A 350 19.25 10.46 -6.60
N LYS A 351 19.62 11.12 -7.70
CA LYS A 351 20.97 11.69 -7.87
C LYS A 351 21.15 13.04 -7.17
N HIS A 352 20.11 13.86 -7.08
CA HIS A 352 20.24 15.28 -6.68
C HIS A 352 19.45 15.66 -5.42
N VAL A 353 18.58 14.77 -4.94
CA VAL A 353 17.80 14.96 -3.71
C VAL A 353 18.15 13.84 -2.74
N ASP A 354 18.63 14.17 -1.55
CA ASP A 354 18.69 13.18 -0.48
C ASP A 354 17.27 12.99 0.06
N VAL A 355 16.53 12.09 -0.59
CA VAL A 355 15.11 11.87 -0.27
C VAL A 355 14.94 11.29 1.13
N ASN A 356 15.96 10.63 1.69
CA ASN A 356 15.93 10.14 3.07
C ASN A 356 16.03 11.27 4.08
N ASP A 357 16.97 12.18 3.87
CA ASP A 357 17.09 13.38 4.69
C ASP A 357 15.82 14.23 4.60
N LEU A 358 15.28 14.40 3.38
CA LEU A 358 14.02 15.09 3.15
C LEU A 358 12.86 14.44 3.94
N ILE A 359 12.68 13.13 3.88
CA ILE A 359 11.63 12.41 4.63
C ILE A 359 11.89 12.44 6.15
N ALA A 360 13.14 12.30 6.59
CA ALA A 360 13.49 12.33 8.01
C ALA A 360 13.23 13.70 8.64
N GLN A 361 13.43 14.79 7.89
CA GLN A 361 13.08 16.14 8.31
C GLN A 361 11.57 16.40 8.31
N LEU A 362 10.78 15.53 7.65
CA LEU A 362 9.32 15.59 7.57
C LEU A 362 8.60 14.79 8.69
N SER A 363 9.27 14.22 9.71
CA SER A 363 8.62 13.37 10.75
C SER A 363 9.10 13.56 12.20
N ILE A 364 8.16 13.50 13.17
CA ILE A 364 8.13 12.82 14.53
C ILE A 364 7.19 13.60 15.51
N PRO A 365 6.35 12.99 16.42
CA PRO A 365 6.17 11.57 16.81
C PRO A 365 4.73 11.01 16.75
N ILE A 366 4.69 9.68 16.92
CA ILE A 366 3.56 8.75 16.93
C ILE A 366 2.97 8.52 18.34
N PRO A 367 1.66 8.70 18.60
CA PRO A 367 1.01 8.11 19.77
C PRO A 367 -0.14 7.09 19.50
N ALA A 368 0.12 5.89 20.03
CA ALA A 368 -0.60 4.61 19.96
C ALA A 368 -2.13 4.68 19.79
N VAL A 369 -2.59 4.72 18.54
CA VAL A 369 -3.93 4.29 18.14
C VAL A 369 -3.78 3.18 17.11
N THR A 370 -4.01 1.93 17.52
CA THR A 370 -4.00 0.80 16.59
C THR A 370 -5.42 0.62 16.06
N THR A 371 -5.71 1.22 14.89
CA THR A 371 -6.97 0.97 14.19
C THR A 371 -7.01 -0.46 13.65
N PRO A 372 -8.20 -1.02 13.36
CA PRO A 372 -8.31 -2.38 12.82
C PRO A 372 -7.51 -2.59 11.54
N GLN A 373 -7.44 -1.59 10.66
CA GLN A 373 -6.71 -1.66 9.40
C GLN A 373 -5.19 -1.58 9.61
N MET A 374 -4.71 -0.75 10.54
CA MET A 374 -3.29 -0.72 10.93
C MET A 374 -2.85 -2.05 11.52
N PHE A 375 -3.68 -2.64 12.38
CA PHE A 375 -3.41 -3.95 12.97
C PHE A 375 -3.34 -5.05 11.90
N THR A 376 -4.34 -5.13 11.02
CA THR A 376 -4.34 -6.10 9.91
C THR A 376 -3.15 -5.89 8.97
N TYR A 377 -2.77 -4.65 8.69
CA TYR A 377 -1.58 -4.36 7.91
C TYR A 377 -0.30 -4.84 8.61
N GLN A 378 -0.12 -4.49 9.88
CA GLN A 378 1.04 -4.92 10.70
C GLN A 378 1.13 -6.44 10.82
N LEU A 379 0.00 -7.15 10.93
CA LEU A 379 -0.06 -8.61 10.89
C LEU A 379 0.51 -9.18 9.58
N LEU A 380 0.14 -8.60 8.44
CA LEU A 380 0.63 -9.06 7.14
C LEU A 380 2.12 -8.72 6.95
N ASP A 381 2.56 -7.56 7.41
CA ASP A 381 3.95 -7.11 7.34
C ASP A 381 4.88 -7.96 8.22
N GLN A 382 4.46 -8.26 9.45
CA GLN A 382 5.18 -9.14 10.36
C GLN A 382 5.26 -10.57 9.80
N ALA A 383 4.15 -11.11 9.28
CA ALA A 383 4.14 -12.43 8.63
C ALA A 383 5.11 -12.50 7.42
N ARG A 384 5.20 -11.42 6.63
CA ARG A 384 6.13 -11.33 5.48
C ARG A 384 7.60 -11.24 5.91
N SER A 385 7.90 -10.62 7.04
CA SER A 385 9.29 -10.38 7.48
C SER A 385 10.13 -11.65 7.65
N ASP A 386 9.48 -12.78 7.98
CA ASP A 386 10.05 -14.12 8.01
C ASP A 386 9.00 -15.09 7.46
N ARG A 387 8.95 -15.22 6.13
CA ARG A 387 7.94 -16.01 5.43
C ARG A 387 7.95 -17.46 5.90
N LYS A 388 6.79 -17.89 6.38
CA LYS A 388 6.54 -19.27 6.79
C LYS A 388 5.76 -20.02 5.73
N ARG A 389 5.95 -21.34 5.68
CA ARG A 389 5.22 -22.25 4.80
C ARG A 389 3.91 -22.62 5.47
N ILE A 390 2.78 -22.27 4.86
CA ILE A 390 1.44 -22.54 5.40
C ILE A 390 0.67 -23.44 4.45
N VAL A 391 0.09 -24.52 4.98
CA VAL A 391 -0.79 -25.39 4.21
C VAL A 391 -2.26 -24.94 4.31
N LEU A 392 -2.93 -24.93 3.16
CA LEU A 392 -4.34 -24.65 2.97
C LEU A 392 -5.05 -25.92 2.45
N PRO A 393 -5.68 -26.72 3.33
CA PRO A 393 -6.28 -28.00 2.96
C PRO A 393 -7.47 -27.91 2.01
N GLU A 394 -8.15 -26.76 1.96
CA GLU A 394 -9.46 -26.59 1.33
C GLU A 394 -9.34 -25.96 -0.06
N GLY A 395 -8.47 -26.50 -0.92
CA GLY A 395 -8.13 -25.93 -2.23
C GLY A 395 -9.28 -25.82 -3.25
N THR A 396 -10.42 -26.45 -2.98
CA THR A 396 -11.63 -26.36 -3.82
C THR A 396 -12.57 -25.21 -3.44
N ASP A 397 -12.29 -24.49 -2.35
CA ASP A 397 -13.08 -23.33 -1.93
C ASP A 397 -12.59 -22.05 -2.62
N ASP A 398 -13.47 -21.37 -3.35
CA ASP A 398 -13.15 -20.12 -4.06
C ASP A 398 -12.55 -19.03 -3.15
N ARG A 399 -12.95 -18.99 -1.86
CA ARG A 399 -12.44 -18.00 -0.91
C ARG A 399 -11.00 -18.32 -0.51
N ILE A 400 -10.67 -19.60 -0.39
CA ILE A 400 -9.30 -20.08 -0.14
C ILE A 400 -8.42 -19.75 -1.33
N LEU A 401 -8.87 -19.99 -2.56
CA LEU A 401 -8.11 -19.63 -3.77
C LEU A 401 -7.91 -18.11 -3.89
N LYS A 402 -8.96 -17.32 -3.69
CA LYS A 402 -8.86 -15.84 -3.68
C LYS A 402 -7.92 -15.32 -2.59
N ALA A 403 -7.97 -15.91 -1.40
CA ALA A 403 -7.06 -15.58 -0.31
C ALA A 403 -5.62 -16.00 -0.65
N ALA A 404 -5.43 -17.19 -1.21
CA ALA A 404 -4.13 -17.70 -1.62
C ALA A 404 -3.45 -16.79 -2.64
N GLY A 405 -4.16 -16.34 -3.67
CA GLY A 405 -3.59 -15.38 -4.62
C GLY A 405 -3.19 -14.06 -3.98
N ARG A 406 -4.01 -13.52 -3.06
CA ARG A 406 -3.63 -12.30 -2.28
C ARG A 406 -2.39 -12.55 -1.43
N LEU A 407 -2.34 -13.67 -0.71
CA LEU A 407 -1.22 -14.04 0.17
C LEU A 407 0.08 -14.25 -0.62
N LEU A 408 0.01 -14.83 -1.83
CA LEU A 408 1.16 -15.04 -2.70
C LEU A 408 1.61 -13.74 -3.38
N GLN A 409 0.66 -12.95 -3.91
CA GLN A 409 0.93 -11.64 -4.52
C GLN A 409 1.57 -10.67 -3.53
N HIS A 410 1.16 -10.74 -2.27
CA HIS A 410 1.72 -9.94 -1.18
C HIS A 410 2.85 -10.67 -0.43
N GLU A 411 3.33 -11.82 -0.92
CA GLU A 411 4.44 -12.58 -0.34
C GLU A 411 4.33 -12.82 1.18
N VAL A 412 3.12 -13.01 1.71
CA VAL A 412 2.87 -13.13 3.17
C VAL A 412 3.35 -14.47 3.71
N ALA A 413 3.18 -15.54 2.94
CA ALA A 413 3.55 -16.90 3.27
C ALA A 413 3.82 -17.71 2.00
N GLU A 414 4.66 -18.72 2.11
CA GLU A 414 4.77 -19.75 1.08
C GLU A 414 3.58 -20.71 1.23
N LEU A 415 2.81 -20.93 0.17
CA LEU A 415 1.57 -21.70 0.29
C LEU A 415 1.71 -23.11 -0.28
N THR A 416 1.23 -24.08 0.49
CA THR A 416 0.90 -25.42 -0.02
C THR A 416 -0.62 -25.56 -0.06
N ILE A 417 -1.20 -25.77 -1.23
CA ILE A 417 -2.65 -25.96 -1.39
C ILE A 417 -2.92 -27.44 -1.63
N LEU A 418 -3.89 -28.02 -0.93
CA LEU A 418 -4.23 -29.43 -1.10
C LEU A 418 -5.39 -29.64 -2.08
N GLY A 419 -5.20 -30.57 -3.02
CA GLY A 419 -6.20 -31.03 -3.99
C GLY A 419 -5.58 -31.34 -5.36
N GLU A 420 -6.43 -31.66 -6.34
CA GLU A 420 -5.96 -31.99 -7.69
C GLU A 420 -5.43 -30.74 -8.41
N GLU A 421 -4.16 -30.78 -8.84
CA GLU A 421 -3.47 -29.62 -9.42
C GLU A 421 -4.18 -29.04 -10.65
N SER A 422 -4.65 -29.90 -11.56
CA SER A 422 -5.35 -29.47 -12.78
C SER A 422 -6.61 -28.67 -12.47
N GLN A 423 -7.41 -29.13 -11.49
CA GLN A 423 -8.66 -28.50 -11.08
C GLN A 423 -8.41 -27.20 -10.33
N ILE A 424 -7.45 -27.19 -9.40
CA ILE A 424 -7.08 -26.01 -8.60
C ILE A 424 -6.58 -24.89 -9.50
N ARG A 425 -5.61 -25.17 -10.39
CA ARG A 425 -5.05 -24.15 -11.30
C ARG A 425 -6.09 -23.64 -12.29
N SER A 426 -6.94 -24.53 -12.84
CA SER A 426 -8.04 -24.11 -13.72
C SER A 426 -9.02 -23.20 -13.00
N ARG A 427 -9.42 -23.54 -11.77
CA ARG A 427 -10.35 -22.74 -10.99
C ARG A 427 -9.76 -21.39 -10.59
N ALA A 428 -8.47 -21.35 -10.22
CA ALA A 428 -7.78 -20.10 -9.92
C ALA A 428 -7.74 -19.16 -11.14
N ALA A 429 -7.44 -19.69 -12.33
CA ALA A 429 -7.46 -18.93 -13.58
C ALA A 429 -8.86 -18.36 -13.90
N GLU A 430 -9.94 -19.14 -13.71
CA GLU A 430 -11.32 -18.66 -13.86
C GLU A 430 -11.68 -17.52 -12.90
N LEU A 431 -11.10 -17.53 -11.70
CA LEU A 431 -11.30 -16.51 -10.69
C LEU A 431 -10.39 -15.27 -10.89
N GLY A 432 -9.49 -15.30 -11.87
CA GLY A 432 -8.49 -14.25 -12.11
C GLY A 432 -7.41 -14.20 -11.03
N VAL A 433 -7.09 -15.34 -10.42
CA VAL A 433 -6.17 -15.47 -9.28
C VAL A 433 -4.90 -16.19 -9.75
N ASP A 434 -3.74 -15.55 -9.56
CA ASP A 434 -2.44 -16.18 -9.78
C ASP A 434 -2.01 -16.98 -8.55
N ILE A 435 -1.73 -18.27 -8.75
CA ILE A 435 -1.22 -19.20 -7.73
C ILE A 435 0.02 -19.97 -8.22
N ASP A 436 0.75 -19.44 -9.19
CA ASP A 436 1.89 -20.14 -9.81
C ASP A 436 3.01 -20.45 -8.81
N ALA A 437 3.19 -19.57 -7.83
CA ALA A 437 4.14 -19.76 -6.73
C ALA A 437 3.69 -20.78 -5.66
N ALA A 438 2.43 -21.23 -5.67
CA ALA A 438 1.95 -22.22 -4.72
C ALA A 438 2.39 -23.64 -5.10
N VAL A 439 2.79 -24.41 -4.09
CA VAL A 439 2.91 -25.87 -4.23
C VAL A 439 1.51 -26.47 -4.14
N VAL A 440 1.09 -27.22 -5.17
CA VAL A 440 -0.18 -27.95 -5.12
C VAL A 440 0.10 -29.43 -4.93
N LEU A 441 -0.46 -30.02 -3.87
CA LEU A 441 -0.31 -31.44 -3.55
C LEU A 441 -1.67 -32.11 -3.48
N ASP A 442 -1.82 -33.23 -4.17
CA ASP A 442 -3.02 -34.05 -4.05
C ASP A 442 -2.79 -35.18 -3.02
N PRO A 443 -3.49 -35.19 -1.86
CA PRO A 443 -3.38 -36.25 -0.87
C PRO A 443 -3.75 -37.65 -1.38
N ARG A 444 -4.35 -37.78 -2.57
CA ARG A 444 -4.73 -39.09 -3.14
C ARG A 444 -3.64 -39.69 -4.01
N THR A 445 -2.78 -38.85 -4.58
CA THR A 445 -1.75 -39.26 -5.54
C THR A 445 -0.32 -38.95 -5.08
N SER A 446 -0.16 -38.21 -3.98
CA SER A 446 1.15 -37.89 -3.39
C SER A 446 1.93 -39.14 -2.97
N GLU A 447 3.23 -39.14 -3.23
CA GLU A 447 4.17 -40.19 -2.80
C GLU A 447 4.33 -40.23 -1.25
N LEU A 448 3.93 -39.17 -0.56
CA LEU A 448 4.02 -39.05 0.91
C LEU A 448 2.96 -39.86 1.66
N CYS A 449 1.92 -40.35 0.98
CA CYS A 449 0.76 -40.99 1.60
C CYS A 449 1.12 -42.23 2.43
N ASP A 450 1.95 -43.12 1.89
CA ASP A 450 2.36 -44.33 2.59
C ASP A 450 3.20 -44.00 3.83
N GLN A 451 4.13 -43.05 3.71
CA GLN A 451 4.94 -42.56 4.82
C GLN A 451 4.06 -41.96 5.93
N PHE A 452 3.12 -41.08 5.57
CA PHE A 452 2.23 -40.46 6.54
C PHE A 452 1.28 -41.46 7.20
N ALA A 453 0.81 -42.48 6.46
CA ALA A 453 -0.04 -43.53 7.01
C ALA A 453 0.69 -44.37 8.05
N GLU A 454 1.94 -44.77 7.79
CA GLU A 454 2.77 -45.50 8.75
C GLU A 454 3.03 -44.69 10.01
N GLN A 455 3.40 -43.40 9.87
CA GLN A 455 3.65 -42.51 11.00
C GLN A 455 2.38 -42.30 11.85
N TYR A 456 1.23 -42.06 11.20
CA TYR A 456 -0.03 -41.85 11.91
C TYR A 456 -0.49 -43.12 12.65
N ALA A 457 -0.33 -44.30 12.05
CA ALA A 457 -0.60 -45.57 12.71
C ALA A 457 0.27 -45.75 13.98
N GLU A 458 1.55 -45.38 13.95
CA GLU A 458 2.41 -45.44 15.14
C GLU A 458 1.98 -44.40 16.21
N LEU A 459 1.72 -43.15 15.82
CA LEU A 459 1.22 -42.11 16.72
C LEU A 459 -0.06 -42.53 17.45
N ARG A 460 -0.88 -43.35 16.78
CA ARG A 460 -2.18 -43.85 17.25
C ARG A 460 -2.18 -45.34 17.61
N ARG A 461 -1.01 -45.98 17.75
CA ARG A 461 -0.89 -47.41 18.07
C ARG A 461 -1.63 -47.80 19.34
N LYS A 462 -1.62 -46.93 20.36
CA LYS A 462 -2.37 -47.13 21.63
C LYS A 462 -3.89 -47.16 21.46
N LYS A 463 -4.41 -46.64 20.35
CA LYS A 463 -5.83 -46.67 19.97
C LYS A 463 -6.13 -47.78 18.95
N GLY A 464 -5.13 -48.57 18.55
CA GLY A 464 -5.31 -49.73 17.67
C GLY A 464 -5.48 -49.41 16.19
N VAL A 465 -5.05 -48.23 15.73
CA VAL A 465 -5.13 -47.84 14.31
C VAL A 465 -4.12 -48.67 13.49
N THR A 466 -4.58 -49.41 12.48
CA THR A 466 -3.71 -50.16 11.56
C THR A 466 -3.20 -49.27 10.42
N VAL A 467 -2.16 -49.70 9.71
CA VAL A 467 -1.63 -48.95 8.56
C VAL A 467 -2.65 -48.84 7.43
N GLU A 468 -3.47 -49.88 7.22
CA GLU A 468 -4.54 -49.88 6.23
C GLU A 468 -5.61 -48.82 6.56
N GLN A 469 -6.01 -48.72 7.83
CA GLN A 469 -6.93 -47.69 8.29
C GLN A 469 -6.30 -46.30 8.20
N ALA A 470 -5.01 -46.18 8.50
CA ALA A 470 -4.28 -44.93 8.40
C ALA A 470 -4.20 -44.42 6.96
N ARG A 471 -4.03 -45.31 5.96
CA ARG A 471 -4.06 -44.93 4.53
C ARG A 471 -5.37 -44.25 4.13
N GLU A 472 -6.50 -44.79 4.58
CA GLU A 472 -7.81 -44.19 4.31
C GLU A 472 -7.94 -42.81 4.96
N ILE A 473 -7.43 -42.64 6.18
CA ILE A 473 -7.50 -41.40 6.95
C ILE A 473 -6.60 -40.31 6.35
N ILE A 474 -5.39 -40.65 5.92
CA ILE A 474 -4.41 -39.69 5.40
C ILE A 474 -4.83 -39.09 4.05
N HIS A 475 -5.76 -39.71 3.32
CA HIS A 475 -6.37 -39.08 2.14
C HIS A 475 -7.27 -37.89 2.47
N ASP A 476 -7.67 -37.72 3.73
CA ASP A 476 -8.37 -36.50 4.18
C ASP A 476 -7.42 -35.30 4.20
N VAL A 477 -7.82 -34.21 3.58
CA VAL A 477 -7.00 -32.99 3.43
C VAL A 477 -6.58 -32.41 4.79
N SER A 478 -7.43 -32.49 5.82
CA SER A 478 -7.10 -31.93 7.15
C SER A 478 -6.07 -32.80 7.87
N TYR A 479 -6.16 -34.13 7.75
CA TYR A 479 -5.14 -35.04 8.27
C TYR A 479 -3.82 -34.93 7.51
N PHE A 480 -3.87 -34.90 6.17
CA PHE A 480 -2.68 -34.74 5.33
C PHE A 480 -1.97 -33.41 5.62
N GLY A 481 -2.71 -32.30 5.68
CA GLY A 481 -2.18 -30.98 6.05
C GLY A 481 -1.54 -30.98 7.44
N THR A 482 -2.17 -31.63 8.42
CA THR A 482 -1.60 -31.76 9.77
C THR A 482 -0.30 -32.58 9.78
N MET A 483 -0.20 -33.61 8.94
CA MET A 483 1.02 -34.41 8.81
C MET A 483 2.16 -33.63 8.14
N LEU A 484 1.86 -32.74 7.19
CA LEU A 484 2.85 -31.81 6.62
C LEU A 484 3.44 -30.90 7.71
N VAL A 485 2.59 -30.35 8.59
CA VAL A 485 3.02 -29.53 9.75
C VAL A 485 3.86 -30.36 10.73
N HIS A 486 3.40 -31.57 11.04
CA HIS A 486 4.09 -32.48 11.96
C HIS A 486 5.53 -32.78 11.49
N ASN A 487 5.69 -33.05 10.19
CA ASN A 487 6.96 -33.39 9.55
C ASN A 487 7.80 -32.17 9.11
N GLU A 488 7.43 -30.93 9.47
CA GLU A 488 8.21 -29.70 9.19
C GLU A 488 8.40 -29.40 7.70
N MET A 489 7.53 -29.99 6.88
CA MET A 489 7.42 -29.68 5.45
C MET A 489 6.74 -28.34 5.24
N VAL A 490 5.84 -27.99 6.16
CA VAL A 490 5.25 -26.66 6.34
C VAL A 490 5.30 -26.29 7.82
N ASP A 491 5.19 -25.02 8.12
CA ASP A 491 5.36 -24.46 9.46
C ASP A 491 4.01 -24.27 10.18
N GLY A 492 2.89 -24.22 9.45
CA GLY A 492 1.54 -24.12 10.03
C GLY A 492 0.40 -24.50 9.07
N MET A 493 -0.82 -24.58 9.60
CA MET A 493 -2.03 -24.93 8.82
C MET A 493 -3.21 -24.00 9.13
N VAL A 494 -3.96 -23.64 8.10
CA VAL A 494 -5.26 -22.94 8.21
C VAL A 494 -6.34 -23.71 7.46
N SER A 495 -7.43 -24.08 8.13
CA SER A 495 -8.56 -24.84 7.57
C SER A 495 -9.87 -24.43 8.26
N GLY A 496 -11.03 -24.91 7.80
CA GLY A 496 -12.34 -24.69 8.43
C GLY A 496 -13.33 -23.87 7.61
N ALA A 497 -12.93 -23.32 6.45
CA ALA A 497 -13.83 -22.60 5.55
C ALA A 497 -14.92 -23.53 5.00
N ALA A 498 -14.57 -24.78 4.71
CA ALA A 498 -15.48 -25.83 4.23
C ALA A 498 -15.80 -26.89 5.30
N HIS A 499 -14.95 -27.05 6.32
CA HIS A 499 -15.11 -28.06 7.36
C HIS A 499 -15.75 -27.54 8.65
N THR A 500 -15.97 -28.44 9.62
CA THR A 500 -16.39 -28.05 10.97
C THR A 500 -15.15 -27.83 11.84
N THR A 501 -15.22 -26.93 12.83
CA THR A 501 -14.15 -26.76 13.83
C THR A 501 -13.68 -28.08 14.44
N ALA A 502 -14.60 -29.00 14.73
CA ALA A 502 -14.26 -30.31 15.25
C ALA A 502 -13.44 -31.17 14.25
N HIS A 503 -13.63 -30.97 12.94
CA HIS A 503 -12.89 -31.65 11.88
C HIS A 503 -11.48 -31.06 11.70
N THR A 504 -11.32 -29.74 11.80
CA THR A 504 -10.02 -29.06 11.74
C THR A 504 -9.15 -29.34 12.96
N VAL A 505 -9.74 -29.26 14.17
CA VAL A 505 -8.97 -29.28 15.41
C VAL A 505 -8.66 -30.71 15.89
N ARG A 506 -9.49 -31.70 15.53
CA ARG A 506 -9.25 -33.10 15.93
C ARG A 506 -7.90 -33.65 15.44
N PRO A 507 -7.52 -33.55 14.15
CA PRO A 507 -6.19 -33.95 13.69
C PRO A 507 -5.06 -33.26 14.46
N ALA A 508 -5.18 -31.95 14.72
CA ALA A 508 -4.19 -31.20 15.48
C ALA A 508 -3.99 -31.77 16.90
N PHE A 509 -5.07 -32.15 17.59
CA PHE A 509 -4.99 -32.81 18.90
C PHE A 509 -4.37 -34.21 18.84
N GLU A 510 -4.65 -34.98 17.78
CA GLU A 510 -4.16 -36.34 17.68
C GLU A 510 -2.67 -36.42 17.32
N ILE A 511 -2.21 -35.50 16.46
CA ILE A 511 -0.89 -35.51 15.84
C ILE A 511 0.04 -34.48 16.49
N ILE A 512 -0.35 -33.19 16.56
CA ILE A 512 0.52 -32.09 17.03
C ILE A 512 0.60 -32.02 18.55
N ARG A 513 -0.55 -32.19 19.23
CA ARG A 513 -0.71 -32.14 20.71
C ARG A 513 -0.33 -30.78 21.32
N THR A 514 -0.44 -30.67 22.65
CA THR A 514 -0.15 -29.44 23.39
C THR A 514 1.35 -29.20 23.55
N ALA A 515 1.72 -27.92 23.65
CA ALA A 515 3.09 -27.52 23.95
C ALA A 515 3.50 -27.94 25.38
N PRO A 516 4.80 -28.14 25.67
CA PRO A 516 5.27 -28.47 27.01
C PRO A 516 4.81 -27.44 28.06
N GLY A 517 4.25 -27.93 29.18
CA GLY A 517 3.76 -27.07 30.26
C GLY A 517 2.37 -26.48 30.05
N ILE A 518 1.72 -26.72 28.90
CA ILE A 518 0.33 -26.32 28.63
C ILE A 518 -0.55 -27.56 28.61
N SER A 519 -1.57 -27.58 29.47
CA SER A 519 -2.48 -28.74 29.59
C SER A 519 -3.71 -28.65 28.70
N THR A 520 -4.07 -27.44 28.28
CA THR A 520 -5.34 -27.15 27.61
C THR A 520 -5.12 -26.21 26.41
N VAL A 521 -5.61 -26.61 25.23
CA VAL A 521 -5.70 -25.73 24.06
C VAL A 521 -6.92 -24.84 24.23
N SER A 522 -6.75 -23.57 23.91
CA SER A 522 -7.84 -22.59 23.96
C SER A 522 -7.79 -21.70 22.72
N SER A 523 -8.71 -20.74 22.64
CA SER A 523 -8.72 -19.77 21.57
C SER A 523 -8.79 -18.34 22.09
N ILE A 524 -8.25 -17.41 21.31
CA ILE A 524 -8.55 -15.99 21.47
C ILE A 524 -9.16 -15.41 20.19
N PHE A 525 -9.92 -14.33 20.35
CA PHE A 525 -10.23 -13.39 19.28
C PHE A 525 -9.48 -12.09 19.51
N LEU A 526 -8.87 -11.55 18.46
CA LEU A 526 -8.32 -10.21 18.45
C LEU A 526 -9.46 -9.27 18.02
N MET A 527 -10.04 -8.60 19.03
CA MET A 527 -11.14 -7.66 18.90
C MET A 527 -10.58 -6.28 18.56
N CYS A 528 -10.63 -5.93 17.28
CA CYS A 528 -10.18 -4.65 16.77
C CYS A 528 -11.32 -3.63 16.88
N LEU A 529 -11.26 -2.80 17.91
CA LEU A 529 -12.14 -1.64 18.12
C LEU A 529 -11.61 -0.45 17.31
N ALA A 530 -12.38 0.65 17.26
CA ALA A 530 -12.03 1.82 16.45
C ALA A 530 -10.65 2.43 16.79
N ASP A 531 -10.24 2.33 18.05
CA ASP A 531 -9.06 3.01 18.59
C ASP A 531 -8.01 2.05 19.22
N ARG A 532 -8.29 0.75 19.30
CA ARG A 532 -7.44 -0.23 20.00
C ARG A 532 -7.78 -1.68 19.64
N VAL A 533 -6.85 -2.59 19.92
CA VAL A 533 -7.05 -4.04 19.78
C VAL A 533 -7.02 -4.70 21.16
N LEU A 534 -8.01 -5.56 21.42
CA LEU A 534 -8.13 -6.33 22.66
C LEU A 534 -8.10 -7.83 22.34
N ALA A 535 -7.58 -8.66 23.24
CA ALA A 535 -7.63 -10.11 23.13
C ALA A 535 -8.73 -10.69 24.01
N TYR A 536 -9.67 -11.43 23.44
CA TYR A 536 -10.82 -12.03 24.14
C TYR A 536 -10.64 -13.56 24.16
N GLY A 537 -10.57 -14.19 25.34
CA GLY A 537 -10.38 -15.65 25.43
C GLY A 537 -10.99 -16.27 26.68
N ASP A 538 -11.35 -17.55 26.74
CA ASP A 538 -11.63 -18.43 25.60
C ASP A 538 -13.02 -18.14 25.03
N CYS A 539 -13.17 -18.28 23.73
CA CYS A 539 -14.39 -17.95 22.99
C CYS A 539 -14.86 -19.05 22.02
N ALA A 540 -14.09 -20.14 21.84
CA ALA A 540 -14.42 -21.19 20.87
C ALA A 540 -14.18 -22.64 21.31
N ILE A 541 -13.30 -22.93 22.29
CA ILE A 541 -12.82 -24.31 22.50
C ILE A 541 -13.33 -24.95 23.80
N VAL A 542 -13.11 -24.35 24.96
CA VAL A 542 -13.34 -24.96 26.28
C VAL A 542 -14.68 -24.52 26.85
N PRO A 543 -15.71 -25.40 26.93
CA PRO A 543 -17.06 -25.01 27.34
C PRO A 543 -17.16 -24.47 28.78
N ASP A 544 -16.59 -25.20 29.73
CA ASP A 544 -16.58 -24.86 31.16
C ASP A 544 -15.20 -25.18 31.75
N PRO A 545 -14.26 -24.21 31.75
CA PRO A 545 -12.90 -24.43 32.24
C PRO A 545 -12.85 -24.55 33.77
N THR A 546 -12.00 -25.45 34.29
CA THR A 546 -11.63 -25.44 35.72
C THR A 546 -10.74 -24.24 36.06
N SER A 547 -10.52 -23.96 37.34
CA SER A 547 -9.63 -22.86 37.79
C SER A 547 -8.21 -22.97 37.20
N GLU A 548 -7.66 -24.19 37.11
CA GLU A 548 -6.35 -24.45 36.51
C GLU A 548 -6.36 -24.21 35.01
N GLN A 549 -7.41 -24.65 34.30
CA GLN A 549 -7.54 -24.41 32.87
C GLN A 549 -7.73 -22.93 32.56
N LEU A 550 -8.48 -22.21 33.38
CA LEU A 550 -8.69 -20.78 33.23
C LEU A 550 -7.39 -19.99 33.44
N ALA A 551 -6.53 -20.44 34.37
CA ALA A 551 -5.18 -19.91 34.52
C ALA A 551 -4.28 -20.21 33.29
N ASP A 552 -4.34 -21.43 32.74
CA ASP A 552 -3.62 -21.80 31.51
C ASP A 552 -4.08 -20.93 30.32
N ILE A 553 -5.39 -20.67 30.20
CA ILE A 553 -5.99 -19.80 29.17
C ILE A 553 -5.47 -18.38 29.31
N ALA A 554 -5.42 -17.83 30.53
CA ALA A 554 -4.94 -16.47 30.78
C ALA A 554 -3.48 -16.28 30.39
N ILE A 555 -2.61 -17.22 30.80
CA ILE A 555 -1.18 -17.20 30.49
C ILE A 555 -0.93 -17.41 28.99
N SER A 556 -1.66 -18.31 28.35
CA SER A 556 -1.54 -18.52 26.89
C SER A 556 -1.99 -17.27 26.14
N SER A 557 -3.13 -16.68 26.53
CA SER A 557 -3.69 -15.47 25.92
C SER A 557 -2.76 -14.27 26.06
N SER A 558 -2.09 -14.09 27.19
CA SER A 558 -1.16 -12.98 27.39
C SER A 558 0.08 -13.10 26.49
N ARG A 559 0.63 -14.31 26.35
CA ARG A 559 1.76 -14.58 25.45
C ARG A 559 1.35 -14.39 23.99
N THR A 560 0.19 -14.90 23.59
CA THR A 560 -0.34 -14.71 22.24
C THR A 560 -0.59 -13.22 21.95
N ALA A 561 -1.18 -12.47 22.88
CA ALA A 561 -1.38 -11.03 22.73
C ALA A 561 -0.06 -10.27 22.53
N ALA A 562 0.97 -10.61 23.31
CA ALA A 562 2.30 -10.01 23.19
C ALA A 562 2.97 -10.29 21.83
N GLN A 563 2.76 -11.48 21.24
CA GLN A 563 3.25 -11.81 19.89
C GLN A 563 2.69 -10.88 18.80
N PHE A 564 1.50 -10.32 19.04
CA PHE A 564 0.82 -9.38 18.16
C PHE A 564 0.98 -7.92 18.61
N GLY A 565 1.98 -7.60 19.44
CA GLY A 565 2.28 -6.23 19.85
C GLY A 565 1.28 -5.63 20.86
N ILE A 566 0.40 -6.44 21.47
CA ILE A 566 -0.55 -6.00 22.48
C ILE A 566 0.10 -6.17 23.87
N ASP A 567 0.35 -5.06 24.57
CA ASP A 567 0.87 -5.05 25.95
C ASP A 567 -0.10 -5.79 26.89
N PRO A 568 0.27 -6.93 27.49
CA PRO A 568 -0.69 -7.79 28.19
C PRO A 568 -1.08 -7.27 29.57
N ARG A 569 -2.34 -6.82 29.69
CA ARG A 569 -3.00 -6.46 30.96
C ARG A 569 -4.26 -7.30 31.08
N VAL A 570 -4.16 -8.36 31.90
CA VAL A 570 -5.12 -9.47 31.94
C VAL A 570 -6.23 -9.21 32.96
N ALA A 571 -7.46 -9.10 32.48
CA ALA A 571 -8.66 -9.05 33.31
C ALA A 571 -9.36 -10.42 33.34
N MET A 572 -9.44 -11.04 34.52
CA MET A 572 -10.17 -12.29 34.73
C MET A 572 -11.63 -11.96 35.05
N LEU A 573 -12.50 -12.08 34.04
CA LEU A 573 -13.86 -11.55 34.08
C LEU A 573 -14.80 -12.39 34.96
N SER A 574 -15.67 -11.69 35.68
CA SER A 574 -16.77 -12.28 36.45
C SER A 574 -17.92 -11.27 36.59
N TYR A 575 -19.06 -11.71 37.13
CA TYR A 575 -20.17 -10.81 37.46
C TYR A 575 -19.93 -10.02 38.77
N SER A 576 -18.83 -10.27 39.48
CA SER A 576 -18.42 -9.57 40.70
C SER A 576 -17.01 -8.99 40.58
N THR A 577 -16.73 -7.92 41.34
CA THR A 577 -15.43 -7.26 41.40
C THR A 577 -14.81 -7.39 42.80
N GLY A 578 -13.56 -7.84 42.87
CA GLY A 578 -12.79 -7.94 44.12
C GLY A 578 -13.35 -8.97 45.10
N THR A 579 -13.51 -8.57 46.37
CA THR A 579 -13.98 -9.44 47.47
C THR A 579 -15.48 -9.34 47.73
N SER A 580 -16.22 -8.56 46.93
CA SER A 580 -17.62 -8.20 47.21
C SER A 580 -18.64 -9.30 46.94
N GLY A 581 -18.33 -10.24 46.05
CA GLY A 581 -19.22 -11.36 45.68
C GLY A 581 -18.72 -12.72 46.17
N THR A 582 -19.67 -13.58 46.51
CA THR A 582 -19.47 -14.98 46.91
C THR A 582 -20.25 -15.91 45.99
N GLY A 583 -19.68 -17.02 45.58
CA GLY A 583 -20.35 -18.00 44.73
C GLY A 583 -19.35 -18.84 43.93
N ALA A 584 -19.75 -20.04 43.53
CA ALA A 584 -18.86 -21.02 42.89
C ALA A 584 -18.09 -20.44 41.68
N ASP A 585 -18.77 -19.67 40.81
CA ASP A 585 -18.14 -19.07 39.63
C ASP A 585 -17.17 -17.93 39.98
N VAL A 586 -17.46 -17.15 41.01
CA VAL A 586 -16.57 -16.07 41.49
C VAL A 586 -15.36 -16.67 42.18
N ASP A 587 -15.56 -17.72 42.97
CA ASP A 587 -14.50 -18.45 43.66
C ASP A 587 -13.57 -19.17 42.67
N LYS A 588 -14.14 -19.72 41.58
CA LYS A 588 -13.40 -20.29 40.44
C LYS A 588 -12.45 -19.26 39.80
N VAL A 589 -12.97 -18.09 39.43
CA VAL A 589 -12.17 -17.02 38.81
C VAL A 589 -11.12 -16.47 39.79
N ARG A 590 -11.45 -16.37 41.08
CA ARG A 590 -10.48 -15.94 42.12
C ARG A 590 -9.34 -16.93 42.28
N ALA A 591 -9.65 -18.23 42.36
CA ALA A 591 -8.63 -19.28 42.43
C ALA A 591 -7.75 -19.29 41.18
N ALA A 592 -8.33 -19.12 39.98
CA ALA A 592 -7.57 -19.00 38.74
C ALA A 592 -6.64 -17.78 38.73
N THR A 593 -7.11 -16.61 39.19
CA THR A 593 -6.30 -15.38 39.26
C THR A 593 -5.08 -15.55 40.16
N GLU A 594 -5.25 -16.20 41.32
CA GLU A 594 -4.15 -16.50 42.24
C GLU A 594 -3.15 -17.49 41.63
N LEU A 595 -3.63 -18.51 40.89
CA LEU A 595 -2.76 -19.43 40.16
C LEU A 595 -1.94 -18.71 39.08
N VAL A 596 -2.50 -17.73 38.37
CA VAL A 596 -1.75 -16.92 37.40
C VAL A 596 -0.64 -16.14 38.11
N ARG A 597 -0.94 -15.45 39.22
CA ARG A 597 0.06 -14.69 40.00
C ARG A 597 1.20 -15.57 40.53
N GLN A 598 0.90 -16.82 40.91
CA GLN A 598 1.91 -17.76 41.38
C GLN A 598 2.80 -18.28 40.26
N ARG A 599 2.24 -18.49 39.05
CA ARG A 599 2.97 -19.06 37.91
C ARG A 599 3.73 -18.01 37.10
N GLU A 600 3.20 -16.79 37.00
CA GLU A 600 3.75 -15.66 36.24
C GLU A 600 3.69 -14.36 37.08
N PRO A 601 4.61 -14.16 38.05
CA PRO A 601 4.54 -13.05 39.00
C PRO A 601 4.63 -11.65 38.37
N ASP A 602 5.27 -11.54 37.20
CA ASP A 602 5.47 -10.27 36.49
C ASP A 602 4.28 -9.89 35.59
N LEU A 603 3.33 -10.82 35.37
CA LEU A 603 2.17 -10.58 34.52
C LEU A 603 1.14 -9.70 35.25
N LEU A 604 0.78 -8.58 34.63
CA LEU A 604 -0.28 -7.70 35.14
C LEU A 604 -1.64 -8.41 35.02
N VAL A 605 -2.14 -8.93 36.14
CA VAL A 605 -3.41 -9.66 36.20
C VAL A 605 -4.30 -9.19 37.35
N GLU A 606 -5.58 -8.98 37.04
CA GLU A 606 -6.60 -8.61 38.02
C GLU A 606 -7.87 -9.43 37.85
N GLY A 607 -8.44 -9.85 38.98
CA GLY A 607 -9.70 -10.56 39.00
C GLY A 607 -10.08 -11.12 40.37
N PRO A 608 -11.34 -11.54 40.56
CA PRO A 608 -12.46 -11.40 39.63
C PRO A 608 -12.82 -9.92 39.41
N ILE A 609 -13.09 -9.53 38.16
CA ILE A 609 -13.42 -8.15 37.78
C ILE A 609 -14.59 -8.12 36.80
N GLN A 610 -15.49 -7.16 36.95
CA GLN A 610 -16.56 -6.94 35.98
C GLN A 610 -16.04 -6.28 34.70
N TYR A 611 -16.72 -6.51 33.58
CA TYR A 611 -16.32 -5.98 32.28
C TYR A 611 -16.22 -4.44 32.27
N ASP A 612 -17.19 -3.75 32.86
CA ASP A 612 -17.18 -2.28 32.98
C ASP A 612 -15.93 -1.78 33.73
N ALA A 613 -15.59 -2.41 34.86
CA ALA A 613 -14.39 -2.10 35.63
C ALA A 613 -13.08 -2.45 34.91
N ALA A 614 -13.10 -3.44 34.00
CA ALA A 614 -11.93 -3.84 33.24
C ALA A 614 -11.57 -2.85 32.13
N VAL A 615 -12.57 -2.26 31.45
CA VAL A 615 -12.37 -1.45 30.24
C VAL A 615 -12.61 0.05 30.39
N GLU A 616 -13.39 0.49 31.39
CA GLU A 616 -13.78 1.90 31.55
C GLU A 616 -13.00 2.55 32.71
N PRO A 617 -12.09 3.50 32.44
CA PRO A 617 -11.27 4.16 33.46
C PRO A 617 -12.09 4.82 34.57
N SER A 618 -13.23 5.42 34.25
CA SER A 618 -14.07 6.10 35.24
C SER A 618 -14.71 5.13 36.25
N VAL A 619 -15.10 3.93 35.79
CA VAL A 619 -15.64 2.86 36.64
C VAL A 619 -14.51 2.23 37.47
N ALA A 620 -13.36 2.00 36.85
CA ALA A 620 -12.17 1.47 37.50
C ALA A 620 -11.71 2.34 38.67
N ALA A 621 -11.67 3.67 38.48
CA ALA A 621 -11.31 4.62 39.53
C ALA A 621 -12.22 4.54 40.78
N THR A 622 -13.47 4.08 40.60
CA THR A 622 -14.43 3.91 41.70
C THR A 622 -14.32 2.54 42.35
N LYS A 623 -14.20 1.47 41.54
CA LYS A 623 -14.24 0.08 42.03
C LYS A 623 -12.88 -0.47 42.45
N MET A 624 -11.80 -0.08 41.76
CA MET A 624 -10.43 -0.60 41.92
C MET A 624 -9.37 0.48 41.57
N PRO A 625 -9.27 1.60 42.32
CA PRO A 625 -8.43 2.75 41.98
C PRO A 625 -6.92 2.45 41.89
N ASP A 626 -6.44 1.48 42.66
CA ASP A 626 -5.01 1.15 42.75
C ASP A 626 -4.57 0.04 41.79
N SER A 627 -5.48 -0.50 40.96
CA SER A 627 -5.16 -1.61 40.06
C SER A 627 -4.50 -1.10 38.77
N PRO A 628 -3.33 -1.64 38.37
CA PRO A 628 -2.69 -1.29 37.10
C PRO A 628 -3.42 -1.86 35.87
N VAL A 629 -4.39 -2.77 36.08
CA VAL A 629 -5.16 -3.43 35.01
C VAL A 629 -6.54 -2.82 34.84
N ALA A 630 -7.22 -2.45 35.93
CA ALA A 630 -8.60 -1.96 35.87
C ALA A 630 -8.71 -0.68 35.00
N GLY A 631 -9.71 -0.65 34.12
CA GLY A 631 -9.94 0.42 33.15
C GLY A 631 -8.92 0.48 32.01
N ARG A 632 -7.96 -0.45 31.96
CA ARG A 632 -6.85 -0.48 31.01
C ARG A 632 -6.57 -1.89 30.48
N ALA A 633 -7.48 -2.83 30.71
CA ALA A 633 -7.29 -4.22 30.33
C ALA A 633 -7.22 -4.37 28.81
N THR A 634 -6.24 -5.12 28.34
CA THR A 634 -6.03 -5.44 26.92
C THR A 634 -6.32 -6.90 26.61
N VAL A 635 -6.27 -7.77 27.63
CA VAL A 635 -6.57 -9.20 27.52
C VAL A 635 -7.72 -9.51 28.48
N LEU A 636 -8.85 -9.97 27.95
CA LEU A 636 -10.08 -10.20 28.69
C LEU A 636 -10.40 -11.70 28.69
N ILE A 637 -10.35 -12.29 29.89
CA ILE A 637 -10.51 -13.73 30.07
C ILE A 637 -11.92 -14.04 30.59
N PHE A 638 -12.72 -14.72 29.79
CA PHE A 638 -14.09 -15.10 30.10
C PHE A 638 -14.16 -16.37 30.97
N PRO A 639 -15.13 -16.45 31.91
CA PRO A 639 -15.22 -17.56 32.86
C PRO A 639 -15.74 -18.87 32.25
N ASP A 640 -16.37 -18.81 31.09
CA ASP A 640 -16.97 -19.93 30.34
C ASP A 640 -17.24 -19.54 28.88
N LEU A 641 -17.46 -20.56 28.03
CA LEU A 641 -17.67 -20.38 26.59
C LEU A 641 -18.97 -19.66 26.24
N ASN A 642 -20.05 -19.87 27.01
CA ASN A 642 -21.32 -19.18 26.72
C ASN A 642 -21.17 -17.67 26.90
N THR A 643 -20.49 -17.26 27.97
CA THR A 643 -20.19 -15.84 28.22
C THR A 643 -19.27 -15.30 27.12
N GLY A 644 -18.12 -15.94 26.86
CA GLY A 644 -17.16 -15.46 25.86
C GLY A 644 -17.76 -15.39 24.45
N ASN A 645 -18.41 -16.45 23.99
CA ASN A 645 -18.95 -16.53 22.63
C ASN A 645 -20.05 -15.50 22.37
N ASN A 646 -20.95 -15.30 23.32
CA ASN A 646 -22.01 -14.30 23.18
C ASN A 646 -21.43 -12.88 23.27
N THR A 647 -20.47 -12.63 24.17
CA THR A 647 -19.92 -11.28 24.34
C THR A 647 -19.10 -10.82 23.14
N TYR A 648 -18.18 -11.63 22.60
CA TYR A 648 -17.39 -11.17 21.45
C TYR A 648 -18.29 -10.90 20.23
N LYS A 649 -19.31 -11.73 20.00
CA LYS A 649 -20.29 -11.53 18.90
C LYS A 649 -21.16 -10.31 19.15
N ALA A 650 -21.59 -10.09 20.38
CA ALA A 650 -22.37 -8.91 20.74
C ALA A 650 -21.55 -7.65 20.47
N VAL A 651 -20.29 -7.59 20.91
CA VAL A 651 -19.37 -6.47 20.68
C VAL A 651 -19.08 -6.29 19.19
N GLN A 652 -18.79 -7.37 18.46
CA GLN A 652 -18.58 -7.34 17.01
C GLN A 652 -19.77 -6.69 16.29
N ARG A 653 -20.99 -7.10 16.63
CA ARG A 653 -22.21 -6.65 15.94
C ARG A 653 -22.68 -5.27 16.38
N SER A 654 -22.54 -4.91 17.66
CA SER A 654 -23.03 -3.64 18.19
C SER A 654 -22.07 -2.49 18.01
N ALA A 655 -20.76 -2.76 18.09
CA ALA A 655 -19.71 -1.75 17.96
C ALA A 655 -19.09 -1.70 16.56
N GLY A 656 -19.50 -2.57 15.63
CA GLY A 656 -18.89 -2.67 14.30
C GLY A 656 -17.43 -3.12 14.34
N ALA A 657 -17.00 -3.76 15.43
CA ALA A 657 -15.63 -4.18 15.62
C ALA A 657 -15.25 -5.36 14.70
N ILE A 658 -14.01 -5.38 14.21
CA ILE A 658 -13.48 -6.54 13.48
C ILE A 658 -13.00 -7.56 14.51
N ALA A 659 -13.42 -8.81 14.37
CA ALA A 659 -13.03 -9.89 15.26
C ALA A 659 -12.20 -10.90 14.47
N ILE A 660 -10.89 -10.93 14.70
CA ILE A 660 -9.98 -11.85 14.00
C ILE A 660 -9.77 -13.10 14.87
N GLY A 661 -10.10 -14.26 14.32
CA GLY A 661 -10.01 -15.56 15.00
C GLY A 661 -11.14 -16.53 14.65
N PRO A 662 -11.25 -17.66 15.36
CA PRO A 662 -10.52 -17.99 16.59
C PRO A 662 -9.05 -18.33 16.32
N VAL A 663 -8.14 -17.68 17.06
CA VAL A 663 -6.71 -18.01 17.08
C VAL A 663 -6.48 -19.09 18.13
N LEU A 664 -6.15 -20.31 17.70
CA LEU A 664 -5.83 -21.41 18.61
C LEU A 664 -4.47 -21.18 19.26
N GLN A 665 -4.39 -21.52 20.53
CA GLN A 665 -3.19 -21.36 21.34
C GLN A 665 -2.97 -22.57 22.25
N GLY A 666 -1.70 -22.85 22.54
CA GLY A 666 -1.29 -23.98 23.38
C GLY A 666 -0.96 -25.28 22.62
N LEU A 667 -1.05 -25.28 21.29
CA LEU A 667 -0.56 -26.38 20.43
C LEU A 667 0.95 -26.29 20.25
N ASN A 668 1.60 -27.45 20.03
CA ASN A 668 3.05 -27.51 19.82
C ASN A 668 3.49 -26.91 18.47
N LYS A 669 2.62 -26.93 17.46
CA LYS A 669 2.79 -26.28 16.15
C LYS A 669 1.47 -25.57 15.77
N PRO A 670 1.51 -24.46 15.05
CA PRO A 670 0.34 -23.62 14.83
C PRO A 670 -0.64 -24.26 13.83
N VAL A 671 -1.88 -24.39 14.28
CA VAL A 671 -3.02 -24.84 13.47
C VAL A 671 -4.20 -23.96 13.85
N ASN A 672 -4.82 -23.29 12.89
CA ASN A 672 -5.97 -22.42 13.12
C ASN A 672 -7.21 -22.87 12.35
N ASP A 673 -8.37 -22.59 12.95
CA ASP A 673 -9.69 -22.89 12.39
C ASP A 673 -10.36 -21.61 11.89
N LEU A 674 -11.01 -21.71 10.74
CA LEU A 674 -11.82 -20.67 10.14
C LEU A 674 -13.30 -20.92 10.44
N SER A 675 -14.06 -19.83 10.56
CA SER A 675 -15.52 -19.93 10.49
C SER A 675 -15.95 -20.34 9.08
N ARG A 676 -16.98 -21.20 8.96
CA ARG A 676 -17.62 -21.48 7.66
C ARG A 676 -18.14 -20.24 6.94
N GLY A 677 -18.45 -19.18 7.70
CA GLY A 677 -18.86 -17.88 7.17
C GLY A 677 -17.71 -16.90 6.93
N ALA A 678 -16.44 -17.35 7.04
CA ALA A 678 -15.27 -16.51 6.85
C ALA A 678 -15.27 -15.85 5.47
N LEU A 679 -14.96 -14.56 5.47
CA LEU A 679 -14.68 -13.77 4.27
C LEU A 679 -13.24 -14.04 3.81
N VAL A 680 -12.92 -13.64 2.57
CA VAL A 680 -11.55 -13.76 2.03
C VAL A 680 -10.53 -13.08 2.94
N GLU A 681 -10.89 -11.92 3.51
CA GLU A 681 -10.03 -11.15 4.40
C GLU A 681 -9.79 -11.86 5.74
N ASP A 682 -10.79 -12.56 6.29
CA ASP A 682 -10.64 -13.38 7.50
C ASP A 682 -9.63 -14.52 7.27
N ILE A 683 -9.65 -15.12 6.07
CA ILE A 683 -8.71 -16.18 5.68
C ILE A 683 -7.28 -15.62 5.59
N VAL A 684 -7.10 -14.48 4.91
CA VAL A 684 -5.81 -13.80 4.78
C VAL A 684 -5.23 -13.48 6.17
N ASN A 685 -6.04 -12.90 7.07
CA ASN A 685 -5.62 -12.54 8.41
C ASN A 685 -5.27 -13.78 9.26
N THR A 686 -6.05 -14.85 9.13
CA THR A 686 -5.79 -16.10 9.87
C THR A 686 -4.50 -16.78 9.39
N VAL A 687 -4.20 -16.73 8.08
CA VAL A 687 -2.92 -17.24 7.55
C VAL A 687 -1.75 -16.41 8.07
N ALA A 688 -1.86 -15.08 8.07
CA ALA A 688 -0.83 -14.20 8.61
C ALA A 688 -0.56 -14.47 10.11
N ILE A 689 -1.63 -14.59 10.90
CA ILE A 689 -1.55 -14.97 12.32
C ILE A 689 -0.86 -16.31 12.49
N THR A 690 -1.23 -17.31 11.69
CA THR A 690 -0.63 -18.66 11.77
C THR A 690 0.86 -18.62 11.43
N ALA A 691 1.26 -17.81 10.45
CA ALA A 691 2.66 -17.59 10.12
C ALA A 691 3.42 -16.93 11.27
N ILE A 692 2.87 -15.86 11.88
CA ILE A 692 3.48 -15.19 13.04
C ILE A 692 3.62 -16.14 14.23
N GLN A 693 2.60 -16.95 14.50
CA GLN A 693 2.68 -17.98 15.55
C GLN A 693 3.82 -18.97 15.28
N ALA A 694 4.07 -19.32 14.01
CA ALA A 694 5.17 -20.19 13.62
C ALA A 694 6.54 -19.49 13.69
N GLN A 695 6.62 -18.17 13.49
CA GLN A 695 7.84 -17.38 13.69
C GLN A 695 8.26 -17.30 15.16
N GLY A 696 7.28 -17.26 16.07
CA GLY A 696 7.52 -17.21 17.52
C GLY A 696 7.91 -18.55 18.17
N GLN A 697 7.97 -19.63 17.40
CA GLN A 697 8.43 -20.94 17.87
C GLN A 697 9.94 -21.10 17.57
N PRO A 698 10.76 -21.50 18.57
CA PRO A 698 12.21 -21.67 18.40
C PRO A 698 12.60 -22.87 17.54
#